data_AF-A0A6I3W8C9-F1
#
_entry.id   AF-A0A6I3W8C9-F1
#
_cell.length_a   1.000
_cell.length_b   1.000
_cell.length_c   1.000
_cell.angle_alpha   90.00
_cell.angle_beta   90.00
_cell.angle_gamma   90.00
#
_symmetry.space_group_name_H-M   'P 1'
#
loop_
_entity.id
_entity.type
_entity.pdbx_description
1 polymer ?
#
loop_
_entity_poly.entity_id
_entity_poly.type
_entity_poly.pdbx_seq_one_letter_code
_entity_poly.pdbx_strand_id
1 'polypeptide(L)'
;MTSIQSRQTLSASTAALTSQQAPPPDGTPLALVQPPAREQPQPSQPNTADLTLKRALGDQCDWQTLAQQLNQAAQCLAPQADAQAVASVLAETRFKPHPDASYYQKYDLEVGATVDLESFLSAWRATLPTTRTELITLARAATDQSMQHPFGNFGGALSWPLPLNLEQQEATHALIASNSAGLTGLPLIDSRRGVLGYLINDRPLSEAELQDPAKALERLLLSPRAQALGQTLQTRLNGIATETSVNDYVLAGIQLGLDAESISAPDRNKVAGFDLAQKQHWGQSPASVVSALSSHLVNNGKTSAATAKLGAHLLLGRVAPQFLVKDIPENVVYGSQSWTNLCLAVAKIEANTPGATPNMNFAQVMSSAHASDTPIPEETQKSALIDWGVANGIVERKDDNLYSSVEIEQVRDDFNRQLEERATASTALDRPLPNLKEIALAKLEAQFGKGVPFEEKCITADYSFKVTRHHQGTYSMLDIAMMGQENVPKWKTPDSRIPIDALNSHTGINVFNTFKHQFDETITAKKKGLGTTVQHLITQLPLADRENLERGKIDFYQDKVYTLATDFYSPPALTSKSSKLLIKTERNAVTTLYEIDLEKGAIHRLTDLQARTRMHDFRNANKLHKTEILKPAEGAPPGLQGEAPTSALPPQSFSSQRTRYIADTFIEAFDLDNADILKQARGVTTFDQELASREKVREFLLNLVPLRSAIVNFRDGNYIDGAMDLGMDLFGFLTAGAGAATKVGKVVATGASSVAKALKTARIVGVTAIESFNPLSGVGDLAIGVGRLAIKGAKGAATKIQTLLGAADSYGLVAASQKYEATASGTFTFSGHYVEGAAVRKNGHWYAYDVGKMQAYGSPLEAFSPTKILMPPSPTLRVSNRHHEARYNPLSRINRPAATPRVPLPLDEYVTSPITNGALIDDHFTPNRIKLTREKFTLEKNGFFQEMAAGNMPPRPTLPDITDTVPINQLFAEALEKTDVLVLGERHTDVASLIAMRDAMKTFKESGVTAIFVEGATLDAYGLINDRALAHAISKRPGGSTLYEELKKAADEFEIEIMPLEHRYLTRHSDTPNYFGGLDKLPRSSPAYAALSKQRLEEMNYYGAKQVLKNELGGKSVVWVGRAHMNTAEGIPGIAELTGGIGIGIYQKADITQSVGRRAGGQRDTAAALSTTDDSVGDLQIDVKV
;
A
#
# COMPACT_ATOMS: atom_id res chain seq x y z
N MET A 1 -26.76 26.34 -52.32
CA MET A 1 -28.13 26.70 -52.81
C MET A 1 -28.81 27.50 -51.71
N THR A 2 -29.45 28.64 -52.03
CA THR A 2 -30.56 29.33 -51.32
C THR A 2 -30.59 29.42 -49.77
N SER A 3 -30.93 30.53 -49.08
CA SER A 3 -31.34 31.88 -49.51
C SER A 3 -31.52 32.82 -48.28
N ILE A 4 -30.72 33.90 -48.19
CA ILE A 4 -31.11 35.33 -48.09
C ILE A 4 -32.04 35.87 -46.94
N GLN A 5 -31.65 37.05 -46.41
CA GLN A 5 -32.41 38.10 -45.67
C GLN A 5 -32.78 37.87 -44.18
N SER A 6 -32.91 38.90 -43.31
CA SER A 6 -32.89 40.36 -43.54
C SER A 6 -32.37 41.20 -42.35
N ARG A 7 -31.92 42.43 -42.60
CA ARG A 7 -31.68 43.51 -41.61
C ARG A 7 -32.99 44.29 -41.35
N GLN A 8 -33.17 44.92 -40.18
CA GLN A 8 -33.28 46.40 -40.12
C GLN A 8 -33.27 47.02 -38.71
N THR A 9 -32.72 48.24 -38.72
CA THR A 9 -32.32 49.21 -37.69
C THR A 9 -33.39 50.23 -37.30
N LEU A 10 -33.07 51.06 -36.28
CA LEU A 10 -33.64 52.39 -35.89
C LEU A 10 -34.96 52.34 -35.08
N SER A 11 -35.31 53.32 -34.22
CA SER A 11 -34.67 54.62 -33.87
C SER A 11 -34.78 54.97 -32.35
N ALA A 12 -34.32 56.15 -31.92
CA ALA A 12 -34.47 56.71 -30.56
C ALA A 12 -35.55 57.80 -30.47
N SER A 13 -35.98 58.18 -29.25
CA SER A 13 -36.46 59.54 -28.94
C SER A 13 -36.41 59.91 -27.45
N THR A 14 -35.98 61.14 -27.20
CA THR A 14 -35.94 61.87 -25.92
C THR A 14 -37.26 62.55 -25.57
N ALA A 15 -37.52 62.78 -24.28
CA ALA A 15 -38.39 63.86 -23.79
C ALA A 15 -37.86 64.42 -22.45
N ALA A 16 -38.11 65.69 -22.16
CA ALA A 16 -37.61 66.42 -20.99
C ALA A 16 -38.65 67.43 -20.47
N LEU A 17 -38.31 68.15 -19.37
CA LEU A 17 -39.07 69.21 -18.67
C LEU A 17 -40.14 68.66 -17.69
N THR A 18 -40.44 69.28 -16.54
CA THR A 18 -40.17 70.67 -16.08
C THR A 18 -39.99 70.75 -14.54
N SER A 19 -39.51 71.89 -14.04
CA SER A 19 -39.21 72.22 -12.63
C SER A 19 -40.36 72.91 -11.88
N GLN A 20 -40.31 72.93 -10.52
CA GLN A 20 -40.67 74.12 -9.70
C GLN A 20 -40.30 74.06 -8.20
N GLN A 21 -39.64 75.13 -7.74
CA GLN A 21 -39.78 75.89 -6.46
C GLN A 21 -39.39 75.36 -5.05
N ALA A 22 -38.78 76.30 -4.32
CA ALA A 22 -38.54 76.46 -2.86
C ALA A 22 -38.59 78.01 -2.59
N PRO A 23 -38.34 78.61 -1.39
CA PRO A 23 -37.97 78.13 -0.04
C PRO A 23 -39.01 78.70 1.01
N PRO A 24 -38.74 79.20 2.26
CA PRO A 24 -37.56 79.20 3.15
C PRO A 24 -37.81 78.63 4.60
N PRO A 25 -37.77 79.33 5.78
CA PRO A 25 -36.92 78.81 6.87
C PRO A 25 -37.48 78.78 8.32
N ASP A 26 -36.84 77.97 9.18
CA ASP A 26 -36.58 78.11 10.64
C ASP A 26 -36.04 76.73 11.13
N GLY A 27 -35.14 76.54 12.10
CA GLY A 27 -34.32 77.44 12.92
C GLY A 27 -33.63 76.65 14.07
N THR A 28 -32.43 77.05 14.50
CA THR A 28 -31.60 76.49 15.61
C THR A 28 -30.95 75.08 15.46
N PRO A 29 -29.79 74.80 16.12
CA PRO A 29 -28.73 73.99 15.52
C PRO A 29 -28.36 72.68 16.25
N LEU A 30 -27.79 71.73 15.51
CA LEU A 30 -27.12 70.53 16.03
C LEU A 30 -25.60 70.73 16.14
N ALA A 31 -24.99 70.03 17.09
CA ALA A 31 -23.60 70.21 17.49
C ALA A 31 -22.57 69.73 16.45
N LEU A 32 -21.42 70.42 16.42
CA LEU A 32 -20.24 70.08 15.63
C LEU A 32 -19.62 68.75 16.09
N VAL A 33 -19.68 67.72 15.23
CA VAL A 33 -18.79 66.56 15.32
C VAL A 33 -17.56 66.83 14.44
N GLN A 34 -16.37 66.83 15.05
CA GLN A 34 -15.11 66.98 14.31
C GLN A 34 -14.83 65.73 13.44
N PRO A 35 -14.25 65.88 12.23
CA PRO A 35 -13.72 64.73 11.51
C PRO A 35 -12.53 64.14 12.28
N PRO A 36 -12.37 62.81 12.35
CA PRO A 36 -11.24 62.20 13.03
C PRO A 36 -9.91 62.60 12.37
N ALA A 37 -8.90 62.81 13.19
CA ALA A 37 -7.57 63.21 12.71
C ALA A 37 -6.95 62.12 11.82
N ARG A 38 -6.18 62.54 10.81
CA ARG A 38 -5.29 61.64 10.07
C ARG A 38 -4.22 61.10 11.04
N GLU A 39 -4.31 59.82 11.40
CA GLU A 39 -3.18 59.13 12.00
C GLU A 39 -2.00 59.14 11.01
N GLN A 40 -0.82 59.50 11.51
CA GLN A 40 0.41 59.39 10.73
C GLN A 40 0.75 57.91 10.54
N PRO A 41 1.30 57.50 9.39
CA PRO A 41 1.71 56.12 9.19
C PRO A 41 2.79 55.75 10.21
N GLN A 42 2.51 54.76 11.05
CA GLN A 42 3.53 54.17 11.91
C GLN A 42 4.68 53.61 11.05
N PRO A 43 5.94 53.67 11.53
CA PRO A 43 7.06 53.06 10.82
C PRO A 43 6.81 51.56 10.65
N SER A 44 7.06 51.07 9.44
CA SER A 44 6.79 49.69 9.02
C SER A 44 7.45 48.68 9.96
N GLN A 45 6.64 47.97 10.75
CA GLN A 45 7.07 46.74 11.41
C GLN A 45 7.48 45.71 10.34
N PRO A 46 8.54 44.91 10.56
CA PRO A 46 8.88 43.81 9.66
C PRO A 46 7.71 42.83 9.58
N ASN A 47 7.33 42.45 8.36
CA ASN A 47 6.11 41.70 8.12
C ASN A 47 6.22 40.30 8.75
N THR A 48 5.34 39.96 9.69
CA THR A 48 5.49 38.75 10.53
C THR A 48 5.48 37.45 9.73
N ALA A 49 4.86 37.42 8.55
CA ALA A 49 4.87 36.25 7.65
C ALA A 49 6.23 35.98 6.98
N ASP A 50 7.06 36.99 6.75
CA ASP A 50 8.44 36.83 6.23
C ASP A 50 9.32 36.12 7.27
N LEU A 51 9.29 36.61 8.50
CA LEU A 51 10.03 36.03 9.63
C LEU A 51 9.63 34.57 9.92
N THR A 52 8.35 34.22 9.74
CA THR A 52 7.90 32.84 9.96
C THR A 52 8.31 31.89 8.84
N LEU A 53 8.31 32.33 7.57
CA LEU A 53 8.80 31.50 6.47
C LEU A 53 10.30 31.20 6.61
N LYS A 54 11.11 32.23 6.89
CA LYS A 54 12.56 32.05 7.14
C LYS A 54 12.82 31.04 8.26
N ARG A 55 12.04 31.09 9.34
CA ARG A 55 12.14 30.13 10.45
C ARG A 55 11.82 28.70 10.02
N ALA A 56 10.72 28.49 9.30
CA ALA A 56 10.32 27.14 8.86
C ALA A 56 11.33 26.52 7.88
N LEU A 57 11.91 27.31 6.98
CA LEU A 57 13.01 26.88 6.10
C LEU A 57 14.29 26.59 6.90
N GLY A 58 14.60 27.40 7.92
CA GLY A 58 15.70 27.13 8.84
C GLY A 58 15.52 25.82 9.62
N ASP A 59 14.33 25.55 10.13
CA ASP A 59 14.00 24.29 10.82
C ASP A 59 14.13 23.08 9.86
N GLN A 60 13.74 23.22 8.59
CA GLN A 60 13.94 22.17 7.58
C GLN A 60 15.44 21.90 7.33
N CYS A 61 16.27 22.95 7.25
CA CYS A 61 17.73 22.82 7.13
C CYS A 61 18.35 22.12 8.36
N ASP A 62 17.87 22.42 9.56
CA ASP A 62 18.29 21.75 10.80
C ASP A 62 17.92 20.25 10.77
N TRP A 63 16.71 19.90 10.34
CA TRP A 63 16.29 18.50 10.17
C TRP A 63 17.14 17.75 9.13
N GLN A 64 17.43 18.37 7.99
CA GLN A 64 18.29 17.79 6.96
C GLN A 64 19.71 17.55 7.47
N THR A 65 20.26 18.52 8.22
CA THR A 65 21.61 18.42 8.81
C THR A 65 21.64 17.34 9.90
N LEU A 66 20.63 17.31 10.78
CA LEU A 66 20.47 16.28 11.82
C LEU A 66 20.40 14.88 11.20
N ALA A 67 19.61 14.69 10.14
CA ALA A 67 19.50 13.41 9.44
C ALA A 67 20.86 12.92 8.89
N GLN A 68 21.66 13.82 8.31
CA GLN A 68 23.01 13.49 7.82
C GLN A 68 23.93 13.09 8.98
N GLN A 69 23.94 13.86 10.07
CA GLN A 69 24.79 13.60 11.23
C GLN A 69 24.43 12.31 11.97
N LEU A 70 23.14 12.01 12.14
CA LEU A 70 22.68 10.74 12.75
C LEU A 70 23.08 9.53 11.88
N ASN A 71 22.99 9.64 10.55
CA ASN A 71 23.44 8.59 9.64
C ASN A 71 24.96 8.38 9.70
N GLN A 72 25.76 9.46 9.75
CA GLN A 72 27.22 9.38 9.92
C GLN A 72 27.60 8.74 11.26
N ALA A 73 26.97 9.18 12.36
CA ALA A 73 27.15 8.58 13.68
C ALA A 73 26.82 7.07 13.69
N ALA A 74 25.74 6.66 13.02
CA ALA A 74 25.38 5.24 12.88
C ALA A 74 26.36 4.43 12.01
N GLN A 75 27.08 5.05 11.07
CA GLN A 75 28.14 4.40 10.29
C GLN A 75 29.42 4.19 11.11
N CYS A 76 29.72 5.09 12.05
CA CYS A 76 30.87 4.97 12.96
C CYS A 76 30.69 3.88 14.04
N LEU A 77 29.47 3.40 14.27
CA LEU A 77 29.17 2.38 15.27
C LEU A 77 29.21 0.95 14.71
N ALA A 78 29.77 0.02 15.50
CA ALA A 78 29.71 -1.40 15.22
C ALA A 78 28.26 -1.93 15.20
N PRO A 79 27.94 -3.00 14.44
CA PRO A 79 26.58 -3.54 14.34
C PRO A 79 25.92 -3.95 15.67
N GLN A 80 26.72 -4.24 16.69
CA GLN A 80 26.31 -4.63 18.04
C GLN A 80 26.70 -3.57 19.10
N ALA A 81 26.81 -2.30 18.72
CA ALA A 81 27.18 -1.22 19.64
C ALA A 81 26.18 -1.10 20.81
N ASP A 82 26.72 -0.98 22.02
CA ASP A 82 25.96 -0.80 23.25
C ASP A 82 25.52 0.67 23.45
N ALA A 83 24.68 0.88 24.47
CA ALA A 83 24.13 2.19 24.79
C ALA A 83 25.20 3.23 25.18
N GLN A 84 26.36 2.80 25.69
CA GLN A 84 27.43 3.73 26.06
C GLN A 84 28.17 4.22 24.81
N ALA A 85 28.44 3.34 23.85
CA ALA A 85 28.98 3.73 22.54
C ALA A 85 28.02 4.66 21.77
N VAL A 86 26.71 4.40 21.83
CA VAL A 86 25.70 5.28 21.20
C VAL A 86 25.62 6.65 21.90
N ALA A 87 25.62 6.70 23.24
CA ALA A 87 25.65 7.96 23.97
C ALA A 87 26.92 8.78 23.66
N SER A 88 28.10 8.13 23.65
CA SER A 88 29.36 8.80 23.30
C SER A 88 29.32 9.42 21.90
N VAL A 89 28.85 8.70 20.87
CA VAL A 89 28.81 9.26 19.51
C VAL A 89 27.82 10.43 19.39
N LEU A 90 26.73 10.45 20.16
CA LEU A 90 25.78 11.59 20.18
C LEU A 90 26.36 12.84 20.87
N ALA A 91 27.18 12.67 21.89
CA ALA A 91 27.84 13.77 22.61
C ALA A 91 29.05 14.36 21.84
N GLU A 92 29.73 13.51 21.07
CA GLU A 92 30.88 13.88 20.22
C GLU A 92 30.46 14.50 18.87
N THR A 93 29.38 14.02 18.27
CA THR A 93 28.89 14.53 16.98
C THR A 93 28.23 15.90 17.16
N ARG A 94 28.70 16.92 16.41
CA ARG A 94 28.20 18.30 16.49
C ARG A 94 27.82 18.88 15.14
N PHE A 95 26.83 19.76 15.12
CA PHE A 95 26.46 20.54 13.94
C PHE A 95 26.17 22.01 14.28
N LYS A 96 25.99 22.82 13.24
CA LYS A 96 25.63 24.24 13.34
C LYS A 96 24.14 24.41 13.03
N PRO A 97 23.30 24.81 14.00
CA PRO A 97 21.92 25.17 13.73
C PRO A 97 21.83 26.38 12.78
N HIS A 98 20.82 26.39 11.92
CA HIS A 98 20.58 27.47 10.97
C HIS A 98 20.16 28.76 11.70
N PRO A 99 20.71 29.95 11.36
CA PRO A 99 20.44 31.19 12.09
C PRO A 99 18.95 31.57 12.19
N ASP A 100 18.15 31.24 11.18
CA ASP A 100 16.72 31.48 11.19
C ASP A 100 15.90 30.43 11.97
N ALA A 101 16.47 29.25 12.29
CA ALA A 101 15.73 28.13 12.88
C ALA A 101 15.17 28.42 14.29
N SER A 102 14.09 27.72 14.64
CA SER A 102 13.44 27.78 15.95
C SER A 102 14.40 27.44 17.08
N TYR A 103 15.29 26.46 16.90
CA TYR A 103 16.29 26.11 17.92
C TYR A 103 17.29 27.25 18.15
N TYR A 104 17.87 27.80 17.07
CA TYR A 104 18.82 28.90 17.12
C TYR A 104 18.23 30.12 17.84
N GLN A 105 17.02 30.54 17.43
CA GLN A 105 16.34 31.71 18.01
C GLN A 105 15.89 31.50 19.46
N LYS A 106 15.50 30.28 19.84
CA LYS A 106 15.05 29.97 21.21
C LYS A 106 16.17 29.99 22.25
N TYR A 107 17.39 29.66 21.84
CA TYR A 107 18.56 29.58 22.71
C TYR A 107 19.54 30.76 22.54
N ASP A 108 19.20 31.76 21.71
CA ASP A 108 19.97 32.99 21.45
C ASP A 108 21.45 32.70 21.12
N LEU A 109 21.67 31.81 20.15
CA LEU A 109 22.99 31.31 19.80
C LEU A 109 23.86 32.38 19.10
N GLU A 110 25.16 32.36 19.38
CA GLU A 110 26.13 33.17 18.63
C GLU A 110 26.35 32.66 17.20
N VAL A 111 26.69 33.59 16.29
CA VAL A 111 26.86 33.28 14.86
C VAL A 111 27.97 32.25 14.65
N GLY A 112 27.58 31.06 14.17
CA GLY A 112 28.49 29.96 13.91
C GLY A 112 28.72 28.99 15.08
N ALA A 113 27.98 29.16 16.19
CA ALA A 113 27.94 28.20 17.30
C ALA A 113 27.59 26.78 16.85
N THR A 114 28.06 25.78 17.61
CA THR A 114 27.82 24.35 17.37
C THR A 114 27.22 23.68 18.60
N VAL A 115 26.27 22.76 18.38
CA VAL A 115 25.67 21.93 19.43
C VAL A 115 25.84 20.45 19.10
N ASP A 116 25.92 19.63 20.16
CA ASP A 116 25.90 18.17 20.05
C ASP A 116 24.50 17.61 19.81
N LEU A 117 24.46 16.41 19.23
CA LEU A 117 23.20 15.73 18.94
C LEU A 117 22.43 15.37 20.21
N GLU A 118 23.12 15.02 21.30
CA GLU A 118 22.48 14.74 22.60
C GLU A 118 21.69 15.94 23.12
N SER A 119 22.30 17.12 23.19
CA SER A 119 21.67 18.37 23.64
C SER A 119 20.55 18.82 22.70
N PHE A 120 20.75 18.67 21.37
CA PHE A 120 19.72 19.01 20.39
C PHE A 120 18.49 18.10 20.55
N LEU A 121 18.66 16.78 20.52
CA LEU A 121 17.54 15.82 20.67
C LEU A 121 16.81 15.96 22.01
N SER A 122 17.56 16.21 23.10
CA SER A 122 17.00 16.43 24.44
C SER A 122 16.11 17.68 24.50
N ALA A 123 16.48 18.77 23.81
CA ALA A 123 15.68 19.99 23.74
C ALA A 123 14.34 19.82 23.01
N TRP A 124 14.26 18.85 22.08
CA TRP A 124 13.05 18.46 21.37
C TRP A 124 12.23 17.37 22.12
N ARG A 125 12.67 16.97 23.32
CA ARG A 125 12.08 15.90 24.16
C ARG A 125 12.02 14.52 23.48
N ALA A 126 12.90 14.27 22.51
CA ALA A 126 13.03 12.94 21.92
C ALA A 126 13.63 11.96 22.92
N THR A 127 13.19 10.70 22.91
CA THR A 127 13.90 9.61 23.59
C THR A 127 15.22 9.35 22.86
N LEU A 128 16.34 9.53 23.56
CA LEU A 128 17.67 9.28 22.99
C LEU A 128 17.81 7.79 22.60
N PRO A 129 18.32 7.48 21.41
CA PRO A 129 18.50 6.10 20.97
C PRO A 129 19.60 5.43 21.81
N THR A 130 19.38 4.16 22.15
CA THR A 130 20.28 3.32 22.96
C THR A 130 20.96 2.21 22.15
N THR A 131 20.52 2.01 20.91
CA THR A 131 21.12 1.04 19.98
C THR A 131 21.39 1.68 18.62
N ARG A 132 22.32 1.10 17.86
CA ARG A 132 22.59 1.50 16.47
C ARG A 132 21.33 1.43 15.59
N THR A 133 20.44 0.47 15.84
CA THR A 133 19.17 0.33 15.10
C THR A 133 18.20 1.48 15.40
N GLU A 134 18.05 1.86 16.66
CA GLU A 134 17.25 3.02 17.06
C GLU A 134 17.81 4.32 16.49
N LEU A 135 19.14 4.48 16.45
CA LEU A 135 19.81 5.62 15.84
C LEU A 135 19.53 5.71 14.33
N ILE A 136 19.53 4.58 13.61
CA ILE A 136 19.16 4.53 12.18
C ILE A 136 17.67 4.84 11.98
N THR A 137 16.78 4.35 12.85
CA THR A 137 15.35 4.68 12.81
C THR A 137 15.11 6.18 13.04
N LEU A 138 15.81 6.79 13.99
CA LEU A 138 15.75 8.23 14.23
C LEU A 138 16.32 9.03 13.06
N ALA A 139 17.41 8.57 12.45
CA ALA A 139 17.99 9.18 11.25
C ALA A 139 17.03 9.14 10.06
N ARG A 140 16.27 8.06 9.90
CA ARG A 140 15.18 7.96 8.91
C ARG A 140 14.04 8.93 9.21
N ALA A 141 13.52 8.95 10.44
CA ALA A 141 12.47 9.90 10.83
C ALA A 141 12.89 11.37 10.62
N ALA A 142 14.14 11.71 10.93
CA ALA A 142 14.70 13.03 10.63
C ALA A 142 14.83 13.29 9.12
N THR A 143 15.15 12.27 8.32
CA THR A 143 15.18 12.34 6.85
C THR A 143 13.78 12.63 6.32
N ASP A 144 12.77 11.85 6.73
CA ASP A 144 11.38 11.98 6.30
C ASP A 144 10.82 13.38 6.66
N GLN A 145 11.11 13.86 7.87
CA GLN A 145 10.76 15.22 8.31
C GLN A 145 11.44 16.31 7.49
N SER A 146 12.69 16.10 7.03
CA SER A 146 13.41 17.06 6.17
C SER A 146 12.91 17.09 4.72
N MET A 147 12.30 16.00 4.23
CA MET A 147 11.76 15.93 2.86
C MET A 147 10.52 16.80 2.67
N GLN A 148 9.75 17.06 3.74
CA GLN A 148 8.58 17.92 3.68
C GLN A 148 8.97 19.39 3.56
N HIS A 149 8.64 20.01 2.42
CA HIS A 149 8.77 21.45 2.27
C HIS A 149 7.74 22.20 3.17
N PRO A 150 8.06 23.34 3.81
CA PRO A 150 7.13 24.10 4.67
C PRO A 150 5.79 24.49 4.03
N PHE A 151 5.75 24.64 2.70
CA PHE A 151 4.51 24.88 1.93
C PHE A 151 3.86 23.61 1.35
N GLY A 152 4.30 22.43 1.79
CA GLY A 152 3.88 21.14 1.26
C GLY A 152 3.99 21.08 -0.26
N ASN A 153 2.89 20.66 -0.90
CA ASN A 153 2.78 20.44 -2.34
C ASN A 153 2.66 21.72 -3.21
N PHE A 154 2.89 22.91 -2.63
CA PHE A 154 2.72 24.22 -3.28
C PHE A 154 1.29 24.53 -3.78
N GLY A 155 0.28 23.78 -3.33
CA GLY A 155 -1.14 24.08 -3.61
C GLY A 155 -1.72 25.22 -2.75
N GLY A 156 -1.09 25.51 -1.61
CA GLY A 156 -1.56 26.54 -0.66
C GLY A 156 -3.00 26.29 -0.22
N ALA A 157 -3.85 27.30 -0.34
CA ALA A 157 -5.26 27.21 0.02
C ALA A 157 -6.10 26.24 -0.85
N LEU A 158 -5.57 25.76 -1.99
CA LEU A 158 -6.17 24.64 -2.76
C LEU A 158 -5.78 23.25 -2.22
N SER A 159 -4.91 23.19 -1.22
CA SER A 159 -4.45 21.94 -0.58
C SER A 159 -4.55 22.01 0.96
N TRP A 160 -5.37 22.94 1.45
CA TRP A 160 -5.98 22.79 2.76
C TRP A 160 -6.98 21.63 2.76
N PRO A 161 -7.25 21.00 3.91
CA PRO A 161 -8.22 19.90 4.00
C PRO A 161 -9.65 20.32 3.59
N LEU A 162 -10.02 21.58 3.82
CA LEU A 162 -11.10 22.24 3.07
C LEU A 162 -10.44 23.19 2.06
N PRO A 163 -10.37 22.83 0.76
CA PRO A 163 -9.83 23.73 -0.25
C PRO A 163 -10.78 24.92 -0.47
N LEU A 164 -10.32 25.93 -1.20
CA LEU A 164 -11.20 27.02 -1.66
C LEU A 164 -12.41 26.46 -2.44
N ASN A 165 -13.62 26.89 -2.11
CA ASN A 165 -14.82 26.55 -2.89
C ASN A 165 -14.83 27.28 -4.24
N LEU A 166 -15.78 26.94 -5.13
CA LEU A 166 -15.84 27.50 -6.49
C LEU A 166 -15.88 29.04 -6.50
N GLU A 167 -16.75 29.66 -5.70
CA GLU A 167 -16.87 31.12 -5.60
C GLU A 167 -15.56 31.77 -5.12
N GLN A 168 -14.88 31.15 -4.15
CA GLN A 168 -13.60 31.63 -3.63
C GLN A 168 -12.46 31.48 -4.65
N GLN A 169 -12.48 30.42 -5.48
CA GLN A 169 -11.54 30.24 -6.59
C GLN A 169 -11.78 31.30 -7.68
N GLU A 170 -13.03 31.51 -8.08
CA GLU A 170 -13.42 32.55 -9.03
C GLU A 170 -13.04 33.95 -8.52
N ALA A 171 -13.33 34.27 -7.25
CA ALA A 171 -12.97 35.54 -6.64
C ALA A 171 -11.44 35.76 -6.57
N THR A 172 -10.67 34.70 -6.32
CA THR A 172 -9.19 34.73 -6.30
C THR A 172 -8.64 35.00 -7.70
N HIS A 173 -9.12 34.28 -8.71
CA HIS A 173 -8.71 34.46 -10.10
C HIS A 173 -9.13 35.84 -10.66
N ALA A 174 -10.37 36.27 -10.37
CA ALA A 174 -10.91 37.53 -10.82
C ALA A 174 -10.18 38.75 -10.23
N LEU A 175 -9.63 38.67 -9.01
CA LEU A 175 -8.87 39.76 -8.39
C LEU A 175 -7.71 40.21 -9.28
N ILE A 176 -6.94 39.25 -9.80
CA ILE A 176 -5.77 39.50 -10.67
C ILE A 176 -6.21 40.02 -12.04
N ALA A 177 -7.23 39.40 -12.64
CA ALA A 177 -7.72 39.76 -13.96
C ALA A 177 -8.34 41.17 -14.02
N SER A 178 -9.02 41.60 -12.95
CA SER A 178 -9.73 42.89 -12.89
C SER A 178 -8.95 44.04 -12.22
N ASN A 179 -7.86 43.73 -11.50
CA ASN A 179 -7.26 44.61 -10.49
C ASN A 179 -8.29 45.31 -9.57
N SER A 180 -9.35 44.61 -9.16
CA SER A 180 -10.42 45.20 -8.34
C SER A 180 -9.97 45.62 -6.92
N ALA A 181 -8.72 45.34 -6.54
CA ALA A 181 -8.10 45.79 -5.29
C ALA A 181 -7.07 46.93 -5.47
N GLY A 182 -6.82 47.41 -6.69
CA GLY A 182 -5.91 48.53 -6.95
C GLY A 182 -4.43 48.26 -6.65
N LEU A 183 -3.99 46.99 -6.71
CA LEU A 183 -2.60 46.60 -6.42
C LEU A 183 -1.65 47.15 -7.49
N THR A 184 -0.48 47.62 -7.04
CA THR A 184 0.58 48.14 -7.92
C THR A 184 1.10 47.03 -8.84
N GLY A 185 1.21 47.34 -10.14
CA GLY A 185 1.66 46.38 -11.17
C GLY A 185 0.55 45.48 -11.75
N LEU A 186 -0.71 45.71 -11.38
CA LEU A 186 -1.89 45.11 -12.03
C LEU A 186 -2.74 46.20 -12.74
N PRO A 187 -3.60 45.83 -13.71
CA PRO A 187 -3.70 44.51 -14.34
C PRO A 187 -2.44 44.19 -15.17
N LEU A 188 -2.23 42.90 -15.45
CA LEU A 188 -1.11 42.46 -16.29
C LEU A 188 -1.34 42.77 -17.76
N ILE A 189 -0.25 43.10 -18.47
CA ILE A 189 -0.26 43.25 -19.95
C ILE A 189 -0.69 41.95 -20.63
N ASP A 190 -0.23 40.80 -20.10
CA ASP A 190 -0.68 39.48 -20.50
C ASP A 190 -1.29 38.77 -19.28
N SER A 191 -2.61 38.81 -19.18
CA SER A 191 -3.38 38.23 -18.06
C SER A 191 -3.20 36.71 -17.93
N ARG A 192 -2.84 36.02 -19.02
CA ARG A 192 -2.61 34.56 -19.04
C ARG A 192 -1.44 34.11 -18.16
N ARG A 193 -0.54 35.04 -17.79
CA ARG A 193 0.60 34.74 -16.89
C ARG A 193 0.22 34.68 -15.41
N GLY A 194 -1.00 35.11 -15.05
CA GLY A 194 -1.55 35.02 -13.70
C GLY A 194 -0.65 35.57 -12.59
N VAL A 195 -0.80 35.05 -11.37
CA VAL A 195 0.01 35.48 -10.21
C VAL A 195 1.50 35.21 -10.43
N LEU A 196 1.88 34.10 -11.06
CA LEU A 196 3.29 33.78 -11.30
C LEU A 196 3.99 34.89 -12.11
N GLY A 197 3.36 35.35 -13.20
CA GLY A 197 3.86 36.48 -13.98
C GLY A 197 3.88 37.80 -13.20
N TYR A 198 2.88 38.04 -12.36
CA TYR A 198 2.83 39.24 -11.52
C TYR A 198 4.00 39.34 -10.53
N LEU A 199 4.36 38.22 -9.89
CA LEU A 199 5.49 38.17 -8.95
C LEU A 199 6.84 38.24 -9.67
N ILE A 200 7.02 37.52 -10.78
CA ILE A 200 8.27 37.53 -11.56
C ILE A 200 8.54 38.91 -12.17
N ASN A 201 7.49 39.68 -12.52
CA ASN A 201 7.62 41.07 -12.97
C ASN A 201 8.06 42.05 -11.87
N ASP A 202 7.98 41.67 -10.59
CA ASP A 202 8.52 42.45 -9.46
C ASP A 202 9.95 42.05 -9.14
N ARG A 203 10.17 40.73 -9.06
CA ARG A 203 11.44 40.14 -8.65
C ARG A 203 11.87 39.10 -9.70
N PRO A 204 12.53 39.54 -10.80
CA PRO A 204 13.08 38.64 -11.80
C PRO A 204 13.96 37.56 -11.17
N LEU A 205 13.84 36.35 -11.71
CA LEU A 205 14.62 35.18 -11.31
C LEU A 205 15.80 35.01 -12.27
N SER A 206 16.97 34.69 -11.71
CA SER A 206 18.15 34.32 -12.50
C SER A 206 18.05 32.88 -13.02
N GLU A 207 18.86 32.54 -14.03
CA GLU A 207 18.92 31.19 -14.58
C GLU A 207 19.32 30.14 -13.54
N ALA A 208 20.22 30.50 -12.60
CA ALA A 208 20.63 29.62 -11.50
C ALA A 208 19.47 29.33 -10.54
N GLU A 209 18.64 30.33 -10.23
CA GLU A 209 17.47 30.16 -9.37
C GLU A 209 16.38 29.31 -10.04
N LEU A 210 16.23 29.43 -11.36
CA LEU A 210 15.27 28.63 -12.14
C LEU A 210 15.63 27.14 -12.26
N GLN A 211 16.84 26.73 -11.84
CA GLN A 211 17.19 25.30 -11.72
C GLN A 211 16.62 24.66 -10.43
N ASP A 212 16.21 25.46 -9.45
CA ASP A 212 15.63 25.00 -8.19
C ASP A 212 14.23 25.63 -8.01
N PRO A 213 13.16 24.97 -8.52
CA PRO A 213 11.81 25.52 -8.50
C PRO A 213 11.27 25.87 -7.11
N ALA A 214 11.71 25.15 -6.06
CA ALA A 214 11.33 25.44 -4.68
C ALA A 214 11.95 26.77 -4.21
N LYS A 215 13.28 26.92 -4.35
CA LYS A 215 13.97 28.17 -3.98
C LYS A 215 13.53 29.37 -4.82
N ALA A 216 13.24 29.15 -6.11
CA ALA A 216 12.63 30.15 -6.96
C ALA A 216 11.29 30.65 -6.39
N LEU A 217 10.43 29.73 -5.93
CA LEU A 217 9.15 30.07 -5.34
C LEU A 217 9.30 30.75 -3.97
N GLU A 218 10.18 30.26 -3.09
CA GLU A 218 10.52 30.92 -1.81
C GLU A 218 10.90 32.40 -2.03
N ARG A 219 11.79 32.65 -3.01
CA ARG A 219 12.21 34.01 -3.39
C ARG A 219 11.05 34.88 -3.86
N LEU A 220 10.07 34.32 -4.58
CA LEU A 220 8.88 35.04 -5.04
C LEU A 220 7.89 35.32 -3.90
N LEU A 221 7.64 34.36 -3.01
CA LEU A 221 6.74 34.50 -1.86
C LEU A 221 7.26 35.53 -0.84
N LEU A 222 8.59 35.65 -0.71
CA LEU A 222 9.25 36.69 0.08
C LEU A 222 9.23 38.10 -0.56
N SER A 223 8.58 38.30 -1.71
CA SER A 223 8.46 39.64 -2.33
C SER A 223 7.39 40.51 -1.65
N PRO A 224 7.56 41.84 -1.61
CA PRO A 224 6.52 42.74 -1.12
C PRO A 224 5.18 42.60 -1.86
N ARG A 225 5.20 42.31 -3.18
CA ARG A 225 3.98 42.06 -3.97
C ARG A 225 3.28 40.76 -3.59
N ALA A 226 4.00 39.68 -3.29
CA ALA A 226 3.39 38.45 -2.79
C ALA A 226 2.69 38.70 -1.45
N GLN A 227 3.35 39.38 -0.52
CA GLN A 227 2.77 39.70 0.78
C GLN A 227 1.52 40.60 0.65
N ALA A 228 1.59 41.68 -0.14
CA ALA A 228 0.45 42.55 -0.39
C ALA A 228 -0.73 41.82 -1.06
N LEU A 229 -0.45 40.96 -2.06
CA LEU A 229 -1.46 40.15 -2.73
C LEU A 229 -2.12 39.15 -1.78
N GLY A 230 -1.33 38.36 -1.04
CA GLY A 230 -1.83 37.36 -0.12
C GLY A 230 -2.69 37.95 0.99
N GLN A 231 -2.29 39.11 1.51
CA GLN A 231 -3.04 39.83 2.55
C GLN A 231 -4.33 40.46 2.00
N THR A 232 -4.32 40.89 0.74
CA THR A 232 -5.52 41.34 0.02
C THR A 232 -6.50 40.18 -0.24
N LEU A 233 -6.00 39.03 -0.69
CA LEU A 233 -6.80 37.82 -0.90
C LEU A 233 -7.40 37.31 0.41
N GLN A 234 -6.59 37.22 1.47
CA GLN A 234 -7.05 36.90 2.82
C GLN A 234 -8.20 37.82 3.25
N THR A 235 -8.02 39.14 3.12
CA THR A 235 -9.05 40.12 3.50
C THR A 235 -10.32 39.95 2.68
N ARG A 236 -10.21 39.80 1.36
CA ARG A 236 -11.36 39.64 0.45
C ARG A 236 -12.16 38.36 0.72
N LEU A 237 -11.48 37.29 1.14
CA LEU A 237 -12.10 36.01 1.45
C LEU A 237 -12.48 35.86 2.93
N ASN A 238 -12.30 36.91 3.76
CA ASN A 238 -12.48 36.90 5.22
C ASN A 238 -11.63 35.83 5.96
N GLY A 239 -10.50 35.44 5.36
CA GLY A 239 -9.62 34.37 5.83
C GLY A 239 -8.98 34.64 7.19
N ILE A 240 -8.83 33.60 8.00
CA ILE A 240 -8.15 33.73 9.30
C ILE A 240 -6.66 34.01 9.14
N ALA A 241 -6.20 35.13 9.71
CA ALA A 241 -4.79 35.45 9.80
C ALA A 241 -4.06 34.47 10.72
N THR A 242 -3.20 33.64 10.12
CA THR A 242 -2.24 32.72 10.74
C THR A 242 -0.87 32.76 10.04
N GLU A 243 0.12 32.08 10.60
CA GLU A 243 1.54 32.16 10.23
C GLU A 243 1.86 31.82 8.77
N THR A 244 1.10 30.92 8.13
CA THR A 244 1.26 30.56 6.70
C THR A 244 0.24 31.22 5.77
N SER A 245 -0.90 31.65 6.32
CA SER A 245 -2.13 31.98 5.57
C SER A 245 -1.95 32.95 4.39
N VAL A 246 -1.11 33.97 4.53
CA VAL A 246 -0.81 34.93 3.45
C VAL A 246 -0.17 34.23 2.24
N ASN A 247 0.80 33.35 2.49
CA ASN A 247 1.49 32.59 1.44
C ASN A 247 0.57 31.51 0.85
N ASP A 248 -0.29 30.87 1.66
CA ASP A 248 -1.26 29.88 1.20
C ASP A 248 -2.24 30.47 0.16
N TYR A 249 -2.71 31.71 0.35
CA TYR A 249 -3.55 32.39 -0.65
C TYR A 249 -2.77 32.79 -1.92
N VAL A 250 -1.50 33.19 -1.81
CA VAL A 250 -0.65 33.49 -2.99
C VAL A 250 -0.41 32.22 -3.81
N LEU A 251 -0.08 31.11 -3.15
CA LEU A 251 0.10 29.80 -3.78
C LEU A 251 -1.16 29.35 -4.51
N ALA A 252 -2.33 29.45 -3.88
CA ALA A 252 -3.60 29.18 -4.55
C ALA A 252 -3.82 30.09 -5.78
N GLY A 253 -3.50 31.38 -5.68
CA GLY A 253 -3.56 32.30 -6.82
C GLY A 253 -2.57 31.98 -7.95
N ILE A 254 -1.40 31.40 -7.64
CA ILE A 254 -0.45 30.89 -8.64
C ILE A 254 -1.05 29.69 -9.38
N GLN A 255 -1.59 28.72 -8.64
CA GLN A 255 -2.23 27.53 -9.20
C GLN A 255 -3.42 27.90 -10.10
N LEU A 256 -4.36 28.72 -9.60
CA LEU A 256 -5.52 29.18 -10.36
C LEU A 256 -5.16 30.07 -11.56
N GLY A 257 -4.02 30.77 -11.51
CA GLY A 257 -3.52 31.56 -12.63
C GLY A 257 -2.89 30.72 -13.74
N LEU A 258 -2.22 29.61 -13.38
CA LEU A 258 -1.65 28.66 -14.34
C LEU A 258 -2.74 27.76 -14.93
N ASP A 259 -3.68 27.29 -14.11
CA ASP A 259 -4.70 26.28 -14.40
C ASP A 259 -6.12 26.80 -14.11
N ALA A 260 -6.46 27.95 -14.71
CA ALA A 260 -7.80 28.53 -14.65
C ALA A 260 -8.88 27.62 -15.27
N GLU A 261 -8.47 26.71 -16.15
CA GLU A 261 -9.31 25.69 -16.78
C GLU A 261 -9.91 24.72 -15.74
N SER A 262 -9.16 24.41 -14.67
CA SER A 262 -9.63 23.55 -13.58
C SER A 262 -10.79 24.11 -12.76
N ILE A 263 -11.05 25.43 -12.83
CA ILE A 263 -12.15 26.09 -12.10
C ILE A 263 -13.51 25.62 -12.66
N SER A 264 -13.64 25.51 -13.99
CA SER A 264 -14.90 25.20 -14.66
C SER A 264 -14.99 23.77 -15.20
N ALA A 265 -13.85 23.11 -15.44
CA ALA A 265 -13.79 21.74 -15.94
C ALA A 265 -12.64 20.93 -15.27
N PRO A 266 -12.74 20.64 -13.96
CA PRO A 266 -11.76 19.82 -13.26
C PRO A 266 -11.71 18.39 -13.81
N ASP A 267 -10.50 17.88 -14.04
CA ASP A 267 -10.23 16.52 -14.52
C ASP A 267 -8.92 16.04 -13.88
N ARG A 268 -8.92 14.87 -13.24
CA ARG A 268 -7.77 14.35 -12.47
C ARG A 268 -6.49 14.17 -13.29
N ASN A 269 -6.63 13.98 -14.60
CA ASN A 269 -5.50 13.74 -15.51
C ASN A 269 -5.13 15.00 -16.31
N LYS A 270 -5.74 16.17 -16.04
CA LYS A 270 -5.43 17.43 -16.74
C LYS A 270 -4.86 18.51 -15.82
N VAL A 271 -3.92 19.28 -16.35
CA VAL A 271 -3.38 20.51 -15.73
C VAL A 271 -3.21 21.60 -16.79
N ALA A 272 -3.78 22.78 -16.59
CA ALA A 272 -3.77 23.89 -17.57
C ALA A 272 -4.25 23.46 -18.97
N GLY A 273 -5.27 22.60 -19.02
CA GLY A 273 -5.80 21.98 -20.24
C GLY A 273 -4.92 20.91 -20.89
N PHE A 274 -3.75 20.57 -20.34
CA PHE A 274 -2.86 19.51 -20.82
C PHE A 274 -3.23 18.16 -20.21
N ASP A 275 -3.51 17.15 -21.03
CA ASP A 275 -3.86 15.79 -20.60
C ASP A 275 -2.61 14.93 -20.38
N LEU A 276 -2.25 14.71 -19.12
CA LEU A 276 -1.13 13.86 -18.69
C LEU A 276 -1.33 12.40 -19.11
N ALA A 277 -2.57 11.96 -19.35
CA ALA A 277 -2.95 10.60 -19.72
C ALA A 277 -3.20 10.41 -21.22
N GLN A 278 -2.89 11.40 -22.07
CA GLN A 278 -3.17 11.31 -23.51
C GLN A 278 -2.38 10.16 -24.19
N LYS A 279 -2.95 9.61 -25.28
CA LYS A 279 -2.45 8.39 -25.95
C LYS A 279 -0.99 8.47 -26.39
N GLN A 280 -0.51 9.66 -26.69
CA GLN A 280 0.85 9.97 -27.12
C GLN A 280 1.90 9.82 -26.00
N HIS A 281 1.46 9.74 -24.74
CA HIS A 281 2.34 9.56 -23.58
C HIS A 281 2.47 8.10 -23.14
N TRP A 282 1.62 7.19 -23.62
CA TRP A 282 1.70 5.77 -23.25
C TRP A 282 2.99 5.15 -23.79
N GLY A 283 3.79 4.57 -22.90
CA GLY A 283 5.15 4.09 -23.21
C GLY A 283 6.21 5.19 -23.32
N GLN A 284 5.92 6.43 -22.89
CA GLN A 284 6.92 7.51 -22.77
C GLN A 284 7.44 7.62 -21.32
N SER A 285 8.67 8.12 -21.17
CA SER A 285 9.22 8.42 -19.85
C SER A 285 8.50 9.62 -19.20
N PRO A 286 8.35 9.66 -17.86
CA PRO A 286 7.74 10.78 -17.15
C PRO A 286 8.40 12.13 -17.47
N ALA A 287 9.73 12.16 -17.58
CA ALA A 287 10.48 13.35 -17.99
C ALA A 287 10.06 13.91 -19.37
N SER A 288 9.68 13.03 -20.32
CA SER A 288 9.18 13.44 -21.63
C SER A 288 7.80 14.09 -21.54
N VAL A 289 6.94 13.59 -20.65
CA VAL A 289 5.63 14.19 -20.34
C VAL A 289 5.78 15.56 -19.69
N VAL A 290 6.70 15.72 -18.72
CA VAL A 290 7.01 17.01 -18.08
C VAL A 290 7.56 18.04 -19.09
N SER A 291 8.38 17.58 -20.05
CA SER A 291 8.89 18.42 -21.14
C SER A 291 7.77 18.88 -22.10
N ALA A 292 6.84 17.98 -22.42
CA ALA A 292 5.66 18.29 -23.23
C ALA A 292 4.72 19.29 -22.52
N LEU A 293 4.47 19.11 -21.21
CA LEU A 293 3.73 20.08 -20.39
C LEU A 293 4.44 21.45 -20.37
N SER A 294 5.76 21.47 -20.17
CA SER A 294 6.55 22.72 -20.19
C SER A 294 6.40 23.45 -21.53
N SER A 295 6.42 22.73 -22.65
CA SER A 295 6.21 23.29 -23.98
C SER A 295 4.76 23.80 -24.16
N HIS A 296 3.77 23.07 -23.64
CA HIS A 296 2.35 23.49 -23.65
C HIS A 296 2.12 24.80 -22.89
N LEU A 297 2.73 24.97 -21.71
CA LEU A 297 2.60 26.20 -20.92
C LEU A 297 3.19 27.43 -21.64
N VAL A 298 4.27 27.25 -22.40
CA VAL A 298 4.84 28.30 -23.26
C VAL A 298 3.93 28.62 -24.43
N ASN A 299 3.47 27.59 -25.15
CA ASN A 299 2.63 27.75 -26.35
C ASN A 299 1.29 28.44 -26.05
N ASN A 300 0.73 28.21 -24.86
CA ASN A 300 -0.52 28.85 -24.40
C ASN A 300 -0.30 30.21 -23.71
N GLY A 301 0.95 30.68 -23.56
CA GLY A 301 1.29 31.97 -22.96
C GLY A 301 1.18 32.02 -21.43
N LYS A 302 0.99 30.86 -20.77
CA LYS A 302 0.95 30.74 -19.29
C LYS A 302 2.31 31.05 -18.68
N THR A 303 3.39 30.67 -19.37
CA THR A 303 4.78 30.90 -18.95
C THR A 303 5.65 31.45 -20.08
N SER A 304 6.75 32.13 -19.73
CA SER A 304 7.88 32.30 -20.65
C SER A 304 8.66 30.99 -20.84
N ALA A 305 9.50 30.89 -21.86
CA ALA A 305 10.39 29.74 -22.06
C ALA A 305 11.32 29.49 -20.85
N ALA A 306 11.88 30.55 -20.24
CA ALA A 306 12.73 30.45 -19.06
C ALA A 306 11.98 29.94 -17.81
N THR A 307 10.70 30.29 -17.68
CA THR A 307 9.87 29.98 -16.49
C THR A 307 9.00 28.73 -16.68
N ALA A 308 9.13 28.02 -17.79
CA ALA A 308 8.29 26.88 -18.15
C ALA A 308 8.43 25.70 -17.17
N LYS A 309 9.69 25.35 -16.82
CA LYS A 309 10.00 24.30 -15.84
C LYS A 309 9.41 24.61 -14.46
N LEU A 310 9.50 25.87 -14.02
CA LEU A 310 8.90 26.33 -12.76
C LEU A 310 7.38 26.18 -12.79
N GLY A 311 6.70 26.63 -13.86
CA GLY A 311 5.26 26.47 -14.02
C GLY A 311 4.81 25.00 -14.02
N ALA A 312 5.53 24.14 -14.74
CA ALA A 312 5.26 22.69 -14.76
C ALA A 312 5.46 22.05 -13.38
N HIS A 313 6.55 22.38 -12.67
CA HIS A 313 6.80 21.88 -11.32
C HIS A 313 5.70 22.29 -10.33
N LEU A 314 5.24 23.55 -10.38
CA LEU A 314 4.18 24.03 -9.48
C LEU A 314 2.84 23.33 -9.71
N LEU A 315 2.45 23.10 -10.97
CA LEU A 315 1.21 22.37 -11.31
C LEU A 315 1.29 20.90 -10.89
N LEU A 316 2.38 20.22 -11.24
CA LEU A 316 2.58 18.80 -10.96
C LEU A 316 2.71 18.55 -9.46
N GLY A 317 3.31 19.46 -8.68
CA GLY A 317 3.44 19.32 -7.23
C GLY A 317 2.09 19.11 -6.55
N ARG A 318 1.07 19.87 -6.98
CA ARG A 318 -0.30 19.77 -6.43
C ARG A 318 -1.07 18.56 -6.97
N VAL A 319 -0.98 18.28 -8.28
CA VAL A 319 -1.93 17.39 -8.98
C VAL A 319 -1.36 16.01 -9.30
N ALA A 320 -0.07 15.91 -9.60
CA ALA A 320 0.57 14.68 -10.03
C ALA A 320 2.05 14.61 -9.62
N PRO A 321 2.36 14.61 -8.30
CA PRO A 321 3.74 14.70 -7.79
C PRO A 321 4.62 13.51 -8.18
N GLN A 322 4.04 12.40 -8.64
CA GLN A 322 4.77 11.26 -9.21
C GLN A 322 5.63 11.61 -10.45
N PHE A 323 5.31 12.70 -11.15
CA PHE A 323 6.15 13.22 -12.25
C PHE A 323 7.36 14.05 -11.77
N LEU A 324 7.44 14.36 -10.47
CA LEU A 324 8.51 15.16 -9.86
C LEU A 324 9.49 14.35 -9.02
N VAL A 325 9.22 13.05 -8.83
CA VAL A 325 10.16 12.12 -8.19
C VAL A 325 11.48 12.13 -8.96
N LYS A 326 12.59 12.21 -8.25
CA LYS A 326 13.94 12.28 -8.83
C LYS A 326 14.41 10.89 -9.27
N ASP A 327 15.31 10.87 -10.25
CA ASP A 327 16.00 9.65 -10.70
C ASP A 327 15.04 8.49 -11.05
N ILE A 328 13.90 8.80 -11.69
CA ILE A 328 12.97 7.78 -12.19
C ILE A 328 13.68 6.97 -13.30
N PRO A 329 13.77 5.64 -13.17
CA PRO A 329 14.39 4.78 -14.18
C PRO A 329 13.73 4.85 -15.57
N GLU A 330 14.52 4.69 -16.64
CA GLU A 330 14.03 4.83 -18.03
C GLU A 330 12.94 3.82 -18.42
N ASN A 331 12.93 2.63 -17.79
CA ASN A 331 11.93 1.58 -17.97
C ASN A 331 10.60 1.85 -17.22
N VAL A 332 10.53 2.86 -16.34
CA VAL A 332 9.29 3.27 -15.66
C VAL A 332 8.53 4.24 -16.55
N VAL A 333 7.90 3.70 -17.59
CA VAL A 333 7.15 4.47 -18.60
C VAL A 333 5.66 4.61 -18.24
N TYR A 334 5.02 5.69 -18.68
CA TYR A 334 3.61 5.94 -18.40
C TYR A 334 2.72 4.81 -18.96
N GLY A 335 1.80 4.32 -18.13
CA GLY A 335 0.91 3.19 -18.46
C GLY A 335 1.52 1.80 -18.24
N SER A 336 2.77 1.70 -17.74
CA SER A 336 3.35 0.44 -17.27
C SER A 336 2.88 0.07 -15.86
N GLN A 337 3.03 -1.20 -15.47
CA GLN A 337 2.80 -1.62 -14.07
C GLN A 337 3.75 -0.90 -13.09
N SER A 338 5.00 -0.68 -13.49
CA SER A 338 5.99 0.02 -12.66
C SER A 338 5.58 1.47 -12.40
N TRP A 339 5.02 2.14 -13.40
CA TRP A 339 4.43 3.48 -13.26
C TRP A 339 3.20 3.47 -12.34
N THR A 340 2.28 2.52 -12.51
CA THR A 340 1.14 2.33 -11.60
C THR A 340 1.60 2.17 -10.15
N ASN A 341 2.61 1.33 -9.91
CA ASN A 341 3.18 1.11 -8.59
C ASN A 341 3.85 2.37 -8.02
N LEU A 342 4.54 3.17 -8.85
CA LEU A 342 5.11 4.46 -8.46
C LEU A 342 4.01 5.45 -8.05
N CYS A 343 2.93 5.61 -8.83
CA CYS A 343 1.79 6.46 -8.49
C CYS A 343 1.21 6.11 -7.10
N LEU A 344 1.09 4.81 -6.81
CA LEU A 344 0.54 4.30 -5.56
C LEU A 344 1.48 4.50 -4.37
N ALA A 345 2.78 4.30 -4.56
CA ALA A 345 3.80 4.60 -3.55
C ALA A 345 3.86 6.09 -3.22
N VAL A 346 3.81 6.94 -4.25
CA VAL A 346 3.73 8.41 -4.09
C VAL A 346 2.47 8.80 -3.32
N ALA A 347 1.30 8.30 -3.73
CA ALA A 347 0.03 8.59 -3.05
C ALA A 347 0.05 8.17 -1.56
N LYS A 348 0.68 7.04 -1.23
CA LYS A 348 0.83 6.57 0.15
C LYS A 348 1.70 7.49 1.01
N ILE A 349 2.75 8.08 0.43
CA ILE A 349 3.63 9.04 1.14
C ILE A 349 2.92 10.39 1.26
N GLU A 350 2.39 10.92 0.16
CA GLU A 350 1.71 12.22 0.10
C GLU A 350 0.46 12.27 1.00
N ALA A 351 -0.19 11.13 1.26
CA ALA A 351 -1.31 11.05 2.21
C ALA A 351 -0.92 11.33 3.67
N ASN A 352 0.34 11.09 4.07
CA ASN A 352 0.85 11.41 5.41
C ASN A 352 1.64 12.72 5.41
N THR A 353 2.45 12.94 4.37
CA THR A 353 3.44 14.02 4.30
C THR A 353 3.34 14.75 2.96
N PRO A 354 2.28 15.56 2.74
CA PRO A 354 2.09 16.28 1.48
C PRO A 354 3.29 17.16 1.12
N GLY A 355 3.78 17.05 -0.12
CA GLY A 355 4.93 17.76 -0.65
C GLY A 355 6.29 17.09 -0.42
N ALA A 356 6.35 15.88 0.12
CA ALA A 356 7.62 15.18 0.36
C ALA A 356 8.19 14.54 -0.91
N THR A 357 7.37 13.93 -1.76
CA THR A 357 7.85 13.10 -2.88
C THR A 357 8.60 13.85 -3.98
N PRO A 358 8.35 15.16 -4.28
CA PRO A 358 9.22 15.93 -5.17
C PRO A 358 10.66 16.10 -4.66
N ASN A 359 10.91 15.88 -3.36
CA ASN A 359 12.25 15.92 -2.80
C ASN A 359 12.97 14.57 -2.82
N MET A 360 12.22 13.48 -2.96
CA MET A 360 12.70 12.09 -2.92
C MET A 360 13.11 11.59 -4.31
N ASN A 361 14.03 10.62 -4.34
CA ASN A 361 14.29 9.81 -5.55
C ASN A 361 13.45 8.52 -5.58
N PHE A 362 13.42 7.85 -6.73
CA PHE A 362 12.64 6.64 -6.94
C PHE A 362 12.86 5.56 -5.86
N ALA A 363 14.11 5.27 -5.52
CA ALA A 363 14.45 4.25 -4.51
C ALA A 363 13.95 4.64 -3.11
N GLN A 364 14.06 5.92 -2.72
CA GLN A 364 13.49 6.44 -1.47
C GLN A 364 11.97 6.31 -1.45
N VAL A 365 11.27 6.67 -2.54
CA VAL A 365 9.81 6.57 -2.65
C VAL A 365 9.35 5.12 -2.47
N MET A 366 9.92 4.16 -3.20
CA MET A 366 9.49 2.76 -3.09
C MET A 366 9.83 2.17 -1.72
N SER A 367 10.95 2.56 -1.09
CA SER A 367 11.34 2.11 0.24
C SER A 367 10.43 2.66 1.35
N SER A 368 10.15 3.97 1.36
CA SER A 368 9.31 4.61 2.37
C SER A 368 7.84 4.16 2.26
N ALA A 369 7.33 3.99 1.04
CA ALA A 369 5.99 3.44 0.82
C ALA A 369 5.86 1.97 1.25
N HIS A 370 6.94 1.17 1.16
CA HIS A 370 6.95 -0.21 1.66
C HIS A 370 7.01 -0.27 3.20
N ALA A 371 7.74 0.65 3.84
CA ALA A 371 7.92 0.69 5.30
C ALA A 371 6.73 1.29 6.07
N SER A 372 5.83 2.01 5.40
CA SER A 372 4.64 2.63 5.99
C SER A 372 3.47 1.63 6.09
N ASP A 373 2.68 1.70 7.16
CA ASP A 373 1.42 0.95 7.33
C ASP A 373 0.19 1.69 6.76
N THR A 374 0.37 2.87 6.15
CA THR A 374 -0.75 3.72 5.70
C THR A 374 -1.54 3.06 4.55
N PRO A 375 -2.87 2.90 4.66
CA PRO A 375 -3.68 2.36 3.57
C PRO A 375 -3.79 3.38 2.43
N ILE A 376 -3.55 2.93 1.20
CA ILE A 376 -3.71 3.77 0.00
C ILE A 376 -5.21 4.10 -0.18
N PRO A 377 -5.60 5.33 -0.57
CA PRO A 377 -6.99 5.62 -0.88
C PRO A 377 -7.52 4.76 -2.04
N GLU A 378 -8.70 4.15 -1.84
CA GLU A 378 -9.38 3.28 -2.80
C GLU A 378 -9.64 3.96 -4.14
N GLU A 379 -10.05 5.23 -4.13
CA GLU A 379 -10.20 6.04 -5.34
C GLU A 379 -8.88 6.14 -6.13
N THR A 380 -7.75 6.36 -5.44
CA THR A 380 -6.42 6.40 -6.07
C THR A 380 -5.99 5.02 -6.60
N GLN A 381 -6.27 3.94 -5.86
CA GLN A 381 -6.04 2.56 -6.33
C GLN A 381 -6.81 2.29 -7.63
N LYS A 382 -8.10 2.62 -7.64
CA LYS A 382 -9.00 2.45 -8.77
C LYS A 382 -8.58 3.29 -9.99
N SER A 383 -8.35 4.59 -9.82
CA SER A 383 -7.95 5.47 -10.94
C SER A 383 -6.60 5.05 -11.53
N ALA A 384 -5.64 4.60 -10.71
CA ALA A 384 -4.36 4.08 -11.19
C ALA A 384 -4.50 2.75 -11.96
N LEU A 385 -5.41 1.85 -11.54
CA LEU A 385 -5.77 0.66 -12.30
C LEU A 385 -6.44 1.02 -13.63
N ILE A 386 -7.42 1.94 -13.63
CA ILE A 386 -8.10 2.40 -14.85
C ILE A 386 -7.11 2.96 -15.87
N ASP A 387 -6.19 3.83 -15.46
CA ASP A 387 -5.18 4.41 -16.37
C ASP A 387 -4.30 3.33 -17.01
N TRP A 388 -3.91 2.30 -16.24
CA TRP A 388 -3.17 1.14 -16.75
C TRP A 388 -4.02 0.30 -17.71
N GLY A 389 -5.28 0.02 -17.35
CA GLY A 389 -6.21 -0.78 -18.16
C GLY A 389 -6.52 -0.12 -19.51
N VAL A 390 -6.72 1.20 -19.51
CA VAL A 390 -6.91 2.02 -20.71
C VAL A 390 -5.64 2.04 -21.58
N ALA A 391 -4.47 2.30 -20.98
CA ALA A 391 -3.21 2.35 -21.72
C ALA A 391 -2.83 0.99 -22.35
N ASN A 392 -3.26 -0.12 -21.76
CA ASN A 392 -3.00 -1.47 -22.24
C ASN A 392 -4.15 -2.11 -23.03
N GLY A 393 -5.26 -1.39 -23.26
CA GLY A 393 -6.37 -1.85 -24.10
C GLY A 393 -7.24 -2.93 -23.48
N ILE A 394 -7.26 -3.02 -22.14
CA ILE A 394 -8.19 -3.89 -21.39
C ILE A 394 -9.60 -3.31 -21.40
N VAL A 395 -9.71 -1.97 -21.25
CA VAL A 395 -10.96 -1.20 -21.24
C VAL A 395 -10.85 0.05 -22.12
N GLU A 396 -11.98 0.56 -22.60
CA GLU A 396 -12.04 1.84 -23.34
C GLU A 396 -11.89 3.03 -22.39
N ARG A 397 -11.29 4.14 -22.87
CA ARG A 397 -11.25 5.39 -22.10
C ARG A 397 -12.65 6.00 -22.04
N LYS A 398 -13.22 6.02 -20.85
CA LYS A 398 -14.44 6.75 -20.48
C LYS A 398 -14.10 7.81 -19.45
N ASP A 399 -15.07 8.67 -19.13
CA ASP A 399 -15.04 9.40 -17.86
C ASP A 399 -14.96 8.38 -16.71
N ASP A 400 -14.20 8.71 -15.66
CA ASP A 400 -14.03 7.84 -14.49
C ASP A 400 -15.38 7.38 -13.91
N ASN A 401 -16.48 8.12 -14.16
CA ASN A 401 -17.82 7.79 -13.72
C ASN A 401 -18.65 6.80 -14.54
N LEU A 402 -18.08 6.24 -15.59
CA LEU A 402 -18.78 5.31 -16.50
C LEU A 402 -18.14 3.91 -16.56
N TYR A 403 -17.11 3.64 -15.75
CA TYR A 403 -16.57 2.29 -15.57
C TYR A 403 -17.41 1.50 -14.58
N SER A 404 -17.80 0.29 -14.98
CA SER A 404 -18.52 -0.65 -14.13
C SER A 404 -17.59 -1.44 -13.20
N SER A 405 -18.13 -2.06 -12.15
CA SER A 405 -17.36 -2.97 -11.28
C SER A 405 -16.73 -4.11 -12.07
N VAL A 406 -17.44 -4.70 -13.03
CA VAL A 406 -16.94 -5.79 -13.89
C VAL A 406 -15.71 -5.38 -14.69
N GLU A 407 -15.71 -4.17 -15.26
CA GLU A 407 -14.57 -3.64 -16.00
C GLU A 407 -13.34 -3.43 -15.11
N ILE A 408 -13.53 -3.07 -13.84
CA ILE A 408 -12.42 -2.81 -12.91
C ILE A 408 -11.91 -4.08 -12.24
N GLU A 409 -12.76 -5.08 -12.00
CA GLU A 409 -12.30 -6.43 -11.65
C GLU A 409 -11.50 -7.04 -12.81
N GLN A 410 -11.98 -6.93 -14.05
CA GLN A 410 -11.22 -7.39 -15.23
C GLN A 410 -9.84 -6.73 -15.32
N VAL A 411 -9.77 -5.40 -15.14
CA VAL A 411 -8.51 -4.65 -15.13
C VAL A 411 -7.59 -5.10 -13.98
N ARG A 412 -8.14 -5.40 -12.79
CA ARG A 412 -7.35 -5.92 -11.66
C ARG A 412 -6.83 -7.33 -11.95
N ASP A 413 -7.66 -8.22 -12.48
CA ASP A 413 -7.28 -9.59 -12.84
C ASP A 413 -6.16 -9.60 -13.89
N ASP A 414 -6.29 -8.80 -14.95
CA ASP A 414 -5.24 -8.69 -15.98
C ASP A 414 -3.94 -8.06 -15.42
N PHE A 415 -4.04 -7.10 -14.49
CA PHE A 415 -2.88 -6.52 -13.80
C PHE A 415 -2.16 -7.56 -12.94
N ASN A 416 -2.91 -8.30 -12.12
CA ASN A 416 -2.38 -9.35 -11.25
C ASN A 416 -1.76 -10.50 -12.04
N ARG A 417 -2.45 -10.94 -13.10
CA ARG A 417 -1.98 -12.00 -13.98
C ARG A 417 -0.65 -11.61 -14.65
N GLN A 418 -0.52 -10.37 -15.13
CA GLN A 418 0.78 -9.89 -15.64
C GLN A 418 1.87 -9.87 -14.56
N LEU A 419 1.53 -9.52 -13.32
CA LEU A 419 2.48 -9.52 -12.20
C LEU A 419 2.95 -10.93 -11.83
N GLU A 420 2.03 -11.89 -11.71
CA GLU A 420 2.32 -13.29 -11.39
C GLU A 420 3.11 -14.00 -12.50
N GLU A 421 2.74 -13.79 -13.76
CA GLU A 421 3.48 -14.33 -14.91
C GLU A 421 4.93 -13.80 -14.93
N ARG A 422 5.14 -12.50 -14.64
CA ARG A 422 6.48 -11.88 -14.55
C ARG A 422 7.29 -12.40 -13.36
N ALA A 423 6.70 -12.55 -12.18
CA ALA A 423 7.37 -13.13 -11.00
C ALA A 423 7.79 -14.60 -11.24
N THR A 424 6.92 -15.37 -11.90
CA THR A 424 7.20 -16.74 -12.33
C THR A 424 8.33 -16.78 -13.36
N ALA A 425 8.35 -15.85 -14.31
CA ALA A 425 9.39 -15.73 -15.32
C ALA A 425 10.76 -15.42 -14.71
N SER A 426 10.85 -14.45 -13.78
CA SER A 426 12.09 -14.17 -13.03
C SER A 426 12.60 -15.42 -12.30
N THR A 427 11.73 -16.11 -11.54
CA THR A 427 12.10 -17.36 -10.83
C THR A 427 12.60 -18.45 -11.78
N ALA A 428 12.04 -18.54 -13.00
CA ALA A 428 12.44 -19.50 -14.02
C ALA A 428 13.78 -19.14 -14.68
N LEU A 429 14.06 -17.86 -14.89
CA LEU A 429 15.33 -17.35 -15.40
C LEU A 429 16.47 -17.54 -14.38
N ASP A 430 16.19 -17.37 -13.09
CA ASP A 430 17.17 -17.53 -12.01
C ASP A 430 17.55 -18.97 -11.69
N ARG A 431 16.76 -19.96 -12.13
CA ARG A 431 17.04 -21.37 -11.87
C ARG A 431 18.45 -21.74 -12.37
N PRO A 432 19.37 -22.23 -11.52
CA PRO A 432 20.70 -22.64 -11.97
C PRO A 432 20.58 -23.84 -12.90
N LEU A 433 21.49 -23.94 -13.87
CA LEU A 433 21.62 -25.17 -14.66
C LEU A 433 22.08 -26.31 -13.74
N PRO A 434 21.54 -27.53 -13.86
CA PRO A 434 22.02 -28.66 -13.08
C PRO A 434 23.48 -28.96 -13.46
N ASN A 435 24.25 -29.40 -12.47
CA ASN A 435 25.65 -29.81 -12.65
C ASN A 435 25.74 -31.34 -12.49
N LEU A 436 26.08 -32.05 -13.57
CA LEU A 436 26.18 -33.51 -13.55
C LEU A 436 27.20 -34.02 -12.52
N LYS A 437 28.30 -33.29 -12.27
CA LYS A 437 29.30 -33.65 -11.25
C LYS A 437 28.72 -33.55 -9.84
N GLU A 438 27.97 -32.50 -9.52
CA GLU A 438 27.37 -32.31 -8.19
C GLU A 438 26.30 -33.38 -7.92
N ILE A 439 25.46 -33.70 -8.91
CA ILE A 439 24.46 -34.77 -8.82
C ILE A 439 25.13 -36.14 -8.62
N ALA A 440 26.22 -36.40 -9.36
CA ALA A 440 26.99 -37.65 -9.24
C ALA A 440 27.66 -37.77 -7.86
N LEU A 441 28.31 -36.72 -7.37
CA LEU A 441 28.92 -36.70 -6.03
C LEU A 441 27.87 -36.90 -4.93
N ALA A 442 26.74 -36.20 -4.98
CA ALA A 442 25.65 -36.36 -4.01
C ALA A 442 25.08 -37.79 -4.01
N LYS A 443 24.95 -38.42 -5.19
CA LYS A 443 24.52 -39.82 -5.32
C LYS A 443 25.55 -40.78 -4.73
N LEU A 444 26.83 -40.56 -4.99
CA LEU A 444 27.93 -41.37 -4.47
C LEU A 444 28.08 -41.26 -2.95
N GLU A 445 28.04 -40.04 -2.38
CA GLU A 445 28.04 -39.81 -0.93
C GLU A 445 26.86 -40.50 -0.24
N ALA A 446 25.65 -40.38 -0.80
CA ALA A 446 24.45 -41.00 -0.24
C ALA A 446 24.49 -42.54 -0.25
N GLN A 447 25.27 -43.14 -1.15
CA GLN A 447 25.30 -44.58 -1.38
C GLN A 447 26.51 -45.29 -0.72
N PHE A 448 27.67 -44.61 -0.64
CA PHE A 448 28.92 -45.16 -0.14
C PHE A 448 29.45 -44.45 1.11
N GLY A 449 28.80 -43.37 1.55
CA GLY A 449 29.17 -42.61 2.74
C GLY A 449 30.25 -41.54 2.48
N LYS A 450 30.47 -40.67 3.47
CA LYS A 450 31.51 -39.64 3.43
C LYS A 450 32.88 -40.26 3.72
N GLY A 451 33.91 -39.82 2.99
CA GLY A 451 35.32 -40.23 3.19
C GLY A 451 35.87 -41.22 2.14
N VAL A 452 35.03 -41.70 1.21
CA VAL A 452 35.50 -42.46 0.03
C VAL A 452 36.08 -41.48 -1.00
N PRO A 453 37.25 -41.76 -1.61
CA PRO A 453 37.89 -40.84 -2.55
C PRO A 453 37.25 -40.89 -3.95
N PHE A 454 36.03 -40.37 -4.08
CA PHE A 454 35.20 -40.49 -5.29
C PHE A 454 35.82 -39.94 -6.58
N GLU A 455 36.73 -38.96 -6.48
CA GLU A 455 37.39 -38.33 -7.63
C GLU A 455 38.77 -38.93 -7.97
N GLU A 456 39.31 -39.83 -7.16
CA GLU A 456 40.63 -40.42 -7.41
C GLU A 456 40.58 -41.45 -8.54
N LYS A 457 41.39 -41.23 -9.58
CA LYS A 457 41.43 -42.07 -10.80
C LYS A 457 42.26 -43.34 -10.59
N CYS A 458 41.71 -44.27 -9.81
CA CYS A 458 42.36 -45.51 -9.38
C CYS A 458 41.63 -46.80 -9.83
N ILE A 459 40.57 -46.68 -10.64
CA ILE A 459 39.72 -47.79 -11.09
C ILE A 459 40.02 -48.12 -12.55
N THR A 460 40.05 -49.40 -12.92
CA THR A 460 40.24 -49.89 -14.29
C THR A 460 39.17 -50.91 -14.66
N ALA A 461 38.88 -51.05 -15.96
CA ALA A 461 37.98 -52.10 -16.44
C ALA A 461 38.68 -53.48 -16.38
N ASP A 462 37.92 -54.53 -16.04
CA ASP A 462 38.40 -55.90 -16.06
C ASP A 462 38.05 -56.58 -17.40
N TYR A 463 38.99 -56.58 -18.33
CA TYR A 463 38.81 -57.05 -19.72
C TYR A 463 38.77 -58.57 -19.89
N SER A 464 38.03 -59.29 -19.03
CA SER A 464 37.86 -60.74 -19.10
C SER A 464 36.82 -61.19 -20.15
N PHE A 465 36.13 -60.25 -20.83
CA PHE A 465 35.14 -60.53 -21.87
C PHE A 465 35.37 -59.71 -23.16
N LYS A 466 34.92 -60.24 -24.31
CA LYS A 466 34.98 -59.61 -25.64
C LYS A 466 34.00 -58.42 -25.77
N VAL A 467 34.25 -57.34 -25.05
CA VAL A 467 33.58 -56.05 -25.24
C VAL A 467 34.63 -55.01 -25.66
N THR A 468 34.17 -54.01 -26.42
CA THR A 468 34.93 -53.13 -27.32
C THR A 468 36.10 -52.34 -26.70
N ARG A 469 37.02 -51.88 -27.56
CA ARG A 469 38.29 -51.19 -27.21
C ARG A 469 38.13 -49.78 -26.59
N HIS A 470 36.99 -49.43 -26.00
CA HIS A 470 36.62 -48.03 -25.71
C HIS A 470 36.93 -47.52 -24.30
N HIS A 471 37.32 -48.39 -23.36
CA HIS A 471 37.51 -48.02 -21.95
C HIS A 471 38.98 -48.04 -21.49
N GLN A 472 39.91 -47.49 -22.27
CA GLN A 472 41.34 -47.47 -21.92
C GLN A 472 41.66 -46.34 -20.94
N GLY A 473 42.28 -46.66 -19.80
CA GLY A 473 42.76 -45.69 -18.81
C GLY A 473 42.31 -46.00 -17.38
N THR A 474 42.60 -45.07 -16.46
CA THR A 474 42.10 -45.10 -15.08
C THR A 474 40.95 -44.12 -14.88
N TYR A 475 39.92 -44.59 -14.20
CA TYR A 475 38.66 -43.90 -13.91
C TYR A 475 38.51 -43.67 -12.41
N SER A 476 37.71 -42.68 -12.05
CA SER A 476 37.21 -42.47 -10.68
C SER A 476 35.78 -43.01 -10.52
N MET A 477 35.28 -43.13 -9.28
CA MET A 477 33.85 -43.46 -9.06
C MET A 477 32.94 -42.38 -9.65
N LEU A 478 33.40 -41.12 -9.62
CA LEU A 478 32.74 -39.98 -10.25
C LEU A 478 32.64 -40.15 -11.77
N ASP A 479 33.73 -40.48 -12.48
CA ASP A 479 33.69 -40.76 -13.93
C ASP A 479 32.66 -41.87 -14.23
N ILE A 480 32.62 -42.93 -13.42
CA ILE A 480 31.70 -44.07 -13.61
C ILE A 480 30.23 -43.67 -13.38
N ALA A 481 29.93 -42.83 -12.39
CA ALA A 481 28.59 -42.29 -12.16
C ALA A 481 28.12 -41.33 -13.28
N MET A 482 29.06 -40.61 -13.91
CA MET A 482 28.78 -39.63 -14.97
C MET A 482 28.73 -40.25 -16.39
N MET A 483 29.38 -41.40 -16.63
CA MET A 483 29.57 -42.00 -17.96
C MET A 483 28.30 -42.42 -18.71
N GLY A 484 27.14 -42.53 -18.03
CA GLY A 484 25.84 -42.66 -18.70
C GLY A 484 25.53 -44.03 -19.33
N GLN A 485 26.43 -45.01 -19.29
CA GLN A 485 26.28 -46.29 -19.99
C GLN A 485 25.47 -47.35 -19.23
N GLU A 486 24.71 -48.17 -19.96
CA GLU A 486 23.91 -49.29 -19.42
C GLU A 486 24.72 -50.61 -19.33
N ASN A 487 25.63 -50.84 -20.28
CA ASN A 487 26.51 -52.01 -20.31
C ASN A 487 27.86 -51.69 -19.66
N VAL A 488 27.91 -51.76 -18.33
CA VAL A 488 29.12 -51.44 -17.54
C VAL A 488 30.02 -52.68 -17.43
N PRO A 489 31.34 -52.60 -17.73
CA PRO A 489 32.26 -53.69 -17.44
C PRO A 489 32.41 -53.90 -15.93
N LYS A 490 32.89 -55.09 -15.51
CA LYS A 490 33.37 -55.26 -14.13
C LYS A 490 34.55 -54.33 -13.89
N TRP A 491 34.51 -53.59 -12.80
CA TRP A 491 35.56 -52.67 -12.39
C TRP A 491 36.50 -53.33 -11.37
N LYS A 492 37.78 -52.96 -11.40
CA LYS A 492 38.80 -53.36 -10.43
C LYS A 492 39.70 -52.20 -10.03
N THR A 493 40.21 -52.23 -8.82
CA THR A 493 41.13 -51.22 -8.27
C THR A 493 42.09 -51.87 -7.28
N PRO A 494 43.36 -51.44 -7.19
CA PRO A 494 44.26 -51.83 -6.12
C PRO A 494 44.02 -51.03 -4.82
N ASP A 495 43.17 -50.01 -4.83
CA ASP A 495 42.95 -49.14 -3.67
C ASP A 495 41.86 -49.67 -2.73
N SER A 496 42.27 -50.14 -1.55
CA SER A 496 41.38 -50.63 -0.49
C SER A 496 40.37 -49.60 0.05
N ARG A 497 40.54 -48.29 -0.23
CA ARG A 497 39.59 -47.24 0.15
C ARG A 497 38.33 -47.22 -0.73
N ILE A 498 38.39 -47.85 -1.91
CA ILE A 498 37.27 -47.90 -2.85
C ILE A 498 36.45 -49.17 -2.60
N PRO A 499 35.13 -49.07 -2.33
CA PRO A 499 34.26 -50.23 -2.10
C PRO A 499 33.88 -50.91 -3.43
N ILE A 500 34.86 -51.55 -4.08
CA ILE A 500 34.77 -52.00 -5.47
C ILE A 500 33.72 -53.10 -5.71
N ASP A 501 33.51 -54.00 -4.77
CA ASP A 501 32.46 -55.02 -4.86
C ASP A 501 31.06 -54.40 -4.78
N ALA A 502 30.90 -53.35 -3.95
CA ALA A 502 29.67 -52.59 -3.88
C ALA A 502 29.46 -51.74 -5.15
N LEU A 503 30.52 -51.14 -5.71
CA LEU A 503 30.44 -50.43 -6.99
C LEU A 503 29.96 -51.35 -8.13
N ASN A 504 30.44 -52.61 -8.14
CA ASN A 504 30.05 -53.61 -9.13
C ASN A 504 28.67 -54.26 -8.90
N SER A 505 28.14 -54.23 -7.68
CA SER A 505 26.86 -54.89 -7.33
C SER A 505 25.63 -54.00 -7.47
N HIS A 506 25.79 -52.68 -7.51
CA HIS A 506 24.66 -51.75 -7.55
C HIS A 506 24.34 -51.27 -8.96
N THR A 507 23.15 -51.63 -9.44
CA THR A 507 22.51 -50.95 -10.57
C THR A 507 22.02 -49.56 -10.14
N GLY A 508 22.17 -48.54 -11.01
CA GLY A 508 21.61 -47.20 -10.76
C GLY A 508 22.52 -46.16 -10.08
N ILE A 509 23.86 -46.32 -10.19
CA ILE A 509 24.83 -45.25 -9.87
C ILE A 509 24.89 -44.18 -10.97
N ASN A 510 24.53 -44.56 -12.21
CA ASN A 510 24.39 -43.66 -13.35
C ASN A 510 23.34 -42.57 -13.08
N VAL A 511 23.77 -41.31 -13.06
CA VAL A 511 22.90 -40.13 -12.83
C VAL A 511 22.53 -39.38 -14.11
N PHE A 512 23.01 -39.81 -15.28
CA PHE A 512 22.87 -39.04 -16.53
C PHE A 512 21.41 -38.78 -16.92
N ASN A 513 20.54 -39.78 -16.79
CA ASN A 513 19.11 -39.63 -17.11
C ASN A 513 18.41 -38.64 -16.16
N THR A 514 18.76 -38.67 -14.87
CA THR A 514 18.25 -37.70 -13.87
C THR A 514 18.74 -36.27 -14.17
N PHE A 515 20.03 -36.12 -14.49
CA PHE A 515 20.61 -34.86 -14.92
C PHE A 515 19.93 -34.33 -16.20
N LYS A 516 19.74 -35.19 -17.22
CA LYS A 516 19.12 -34.79 -18.50
C LYS A 516 17.68 -34.32 -18.29
N HIS A 517 16.89 -35.01 -17.46
CA HIS A 517 15.55 -34.56 -17.08
C HIS A 517 15.56 -33.19 -16.41
N GLN A 518 16.38 -33.00 -15.37
CA GLN A 518 16.52 -31.71 -14.68
C GLN A 518 17.01 -30.59 -15.60
N PHE A 519 17.88 -30.93 -16.56
CA PHE A 519 18.40 -29.99 -17.56
C PHE A 519 17.28 -29.56 -18.50
N ASP A 520 16.51 -30.50 -19.05
CA ASP A 520 15.39 -30.23 -19.95
C ASP A 520 14.28 -29.42 -19.27
N GLU A 521 13.93 -29.75 -18.02
CA GLU A 521 13.01 -28.95 -17.20
C GLU A 521 13.53 -27.53 -16.95
N THR A 522 14.84 -27.36 -16.77
CA THR A 522 15.46 -26.05 -16.56
C THR A 522 15.52 -25.22 -17.83
N ILE A 523 15.88 -25.81 -18.97
CA ILE A 523 15.87 -25.13 -20.27
C ILE A 523 14.43 -24.76 -20.65
N THR A 524 13.45 -25.66 -20.46
CA THR A 524 12.03 -25.36 -20.71
C THR A 524 11.53 -24.20 -19.84
N ALA A 525 11.88 -24.19 -18.54
CA ALA A 525 11.56 -23.09 -17.65
C ALA A 525 12.19 -21.76 -18.12
N LYS A 526 13.49 -21.75 -18.44
CA LYS A 526 14.19 -20.57 -18.96
C LYS A 526 13.61 -20.08 -20.28
N LYS A 527 13.31 -20.98 -21.24
CA LYS A 527 12.61 -20.65 -22.50
C LYS A 527 11.29 -19.92 -22.21
N LYS A 528 10.44 -20.44 -21.32
CA LYS A 528 9.19 -19.77 -20.91
C LYS A 528 9.45 -18.40 -20.28
N GLY A 529 10.43 -18.29 -19.38
CA GLY A 529 10.78 -17.02 -18.72
C GLY A 529 11.27 -15.94 -19.71
N LEU A 530 12.10 -16.30 -20.68
CA LEU A 530 12.52 -15.40 -21.77
C LEU A 530 11.32 -14.96 -22.62
N GLY A 531 10.38 -15.87 -22.87
CA GLY A 531 9.15 -15.56 -23.61
C GLY A 531 8.32 -14.47 -22.92
N THR A 532 8.10 -14.61 -21.62
CA THR A 532 7.43 -13.59 -20.80
C THR A 532 8.23 -12.29 -20.69
N THR A 533 9.56 -12.35 -20.74
CA THR A 533 10.43 -11.16 -20.80
C THR A 533 10.17 -10.37 -22.09
N VAL A 534 10.14 -11.02 -23.25
CA VAL A 534 9.84 -10.37 -24.54
C VAL A 534 8.42 -9.81 -24.56
N GLN A 535 7.43 -10.54 -24.04
CA GLN A 535 6.04 -10.06 -23.90
C GLN A 535 5.98 -8.76 -23.08
N HIS A 536 6.67 -8.74 -21.93
CA HIS A 536 6.73 -7.55 -21.09
C HIS A 536 7.47 -6.38 -21.76
N LEU A 537 8.59 -6.63 -22.43
CA LEU A 537 9.33 -5.58 -23.16
C LEU A 537 8.47 -4.88 -24.21
N ILE A 538 7.66 -5.62 -24.95
CA ILE A 538 6.74 -5.02 -25.94
C ILE A 538 5.71 -4.12 -25.23
N THR A 539 5.24 -4.45 -24.02
CA THR A 539 4.35 -3.54 -23.26
C THR A 539 4.98 -2.22 -22.86
N GLN A 540 6.32 -2.16 -22.70
CA GLN A 540 7.05 -0.94 -22.33
C GLN A 540 7.29 0.01 -23.52
N LEU A 541 7.04 -0.44 -24.75
CA LEU A 541 7.23 0.41 -25.94
C LEU A 541 6.14 1.49 -26.06
N PRO A 542 6.45 2.65 -26.67
CA PRO A 542 5.47 3.64 -27.09
C PRO A 542 4.31 3.02 -27.86
N LEU A 543 3.08 3.54 -27.68
CA LEU A 543 1.88 2.99 -28.33
C LEU A 543 2.05 2.75 -29.85
N ALA A 544 2.66 3.71 -30.56
CA ALA A 544 2.88 3.60 -32.00
C ALA A 544 3.77 2.40 -32.39
N ASP A 545 4.79 2.10 -31.58
CA ASP A 545 5.71 0.99 -31.81
C ASP A 545 5.08 -0.36 -31.39
N ARG A 546 4.26 -0.36 -30.32
CA ARG A 546 3.38 -1.50 -29.99
C ARG A 546 2.46 -1.84 -31.15
N GLU A 547 1.77 -0.84 -31.72
CA GLU A 547 0.90 -1.07 -32.87
C GLU A 547 1.67 -1.55 -34.12
N ASN A 548 2.91 -1.11 -34.33
CA ASN A 548 3.72 -1.57 -35.46
C ASN A 548 4.06 -3.06 -35.34
N LEU A 549 4.42 -3.54 -34.15
CA LEU A 549 4.68 -4.96 -33.88
C LEU A 549 3.40 -5.81 -33.88
N GLU A 550 2.29 -5.24 -33.40
CA GLU A 550 1.01 -5.94 -33.24
C GLU A 550 0.15 -5.97 -34.53
N ARG A 551 0.32 -4.98 -35.40
CA ARG A 551 -0.54 -4.76 -36.58
C ARG A 551 0.22 -4.71 -37.90
N GLY A 552 1.47 -4.23 -37.93
CA GLY A 552 2.27 -4.20 -39.17
C GLY A 552 2.74 -5.59 -39.60
N LYS A 553 2.90 -5.84 -40.90
CA LYS A 553 3.52 -7.06 -41.42
C LYS A 553 4.91 -7.25 -40.78
N ILE A 554 5.24 -8.44 -40.29
CA ILE A 554 6.51 -8.71 -39.58
C ILE A 554 7.42 -9.71 -40.30
N ASP A 555 8.68 -9.30 -40.51
CA ASP A 555 9.78 -10.14 -41.01
C ASP A 555 10.91 -10.15 -39.94
N PHE A 556 11.51 -11.31 -39.64
CA PHE A 556 12.57 -11.46 -38.62
C PHE A 556 13.95 -11.66 -39.25
N TYR A 557 15.01 -11.09 -38.64
CA TYR A 557 16.38 -11.26 -39.11
C TYR A 557 17.36 -11.48 -37.95
N GLN A 558 18.41 -12.27 -38.19
CA GLN A 558 19.50 -12.51 -37.23
C GLN A 558 20.84 -12.27 -37.89
N ASP A 559 21.70 -11.51 -37.22
CA ASP A 559 23.09 -11.30 -37.65
C ASP A 559 23.93 -12.55 -37.36
N LYS A 560 24.68 -13.02 -38.35
CA LYS A 560 25.53 -14.21 -38.29
C LYS A 560 26.93 -13.90 -38.81
N VAL A 561 27.92 -14.59 -38.27
CA VAL A 561 29.32 -14.49 -38.69
C VAL A 561 29.82 -15.85 -39.14
N TYR A 562 30.27 -15.92 -40.38
CA TYR A 562 30.85 -17.11 -40.99
C TYR A 562 32.36 -16.93 -41.14
N THR A 563 33.14 -17.97 -40.84
CA THR A 563 34.57 -18.02 -41.18
C THR A 563 34.72 -18.66 -42.55
N LEU A 564 35.37 -17.93 -43.45
CA LEU A 564 35.79 -18.41 -44.76
C LEU A 564 37.01 -19.32 -44.60
N ALA A 565 36.97 -20.47 -45.26
CA ALA A 565 38.13 -21.35 -45.37
C ALA A 565 39.26 -20.67 -46.16
N THR A 566 40.47 -21.22 -46.05
CA THR A 566 41.64 -20.80 -46.84
C THR A 566 41.67 -21.41 -48.24
N ASP A 567 40.76 -22.35 -48.53
CA ASP A 567 40.57 -22.96 -49.86
C ASP A 567 39.32 -22.39 -50.56
N PHE A 568 39.13 -22.73 -51.83
CA PHE A 568 38.06 -22.20 -52.71
C PHE A 568 36.80 -23.07 -52.79
N TYR A 569 36.73 -24.21 -52.08
CA TYR A 569 35.68 -25.22 -52.23
C TYR A 569 34.88 -25.47 -50.95
N SER A 570 35.49 -25.25 -49.78
CA SER A 570 34.86 -25.38 -48.48
C SER A 570 33.84 -24.25 -48.25
N PRO A 571 32.58 -24.56 -47.91
CA PRO A 571 31.57 -23.53 -47.65
C PRO A 571 31.91 -22.71 -46.39
N PRO A 572 31.44 -21.45 -46.28
CA PRO A 572 31.64 -20.64 -45.08
C PRO A 572 31.08 -21.31 -43.83
N ALA A 573 31.91 -21.50 -42.80
CA ALA A 573 31.52 -22.18 -41.57
C ALA A 573 30.92 -21.19 -40.56
N LEU A 574 29.67 -21.41 -40.11
CA LEU A 574 29.03 -20.56 -39.11
C LEU A 574 29.87 -20.58 -37.82
N THR A 575 30.28 -19.40 -37.36
CA THR A 575 31.21 -19.21 -36.24
C THR A 575 30.56 -18.55 -35.03
N SER A 576 29.56 -17.68 -35.25
CA SER A 576 28.71 -17.13 -34.20
C SER A 576 27.39 -16.59 -34.75
N LYS A 577 26.32 -16.70 -33.96
CA LYS A 577 25.07 -15.95 -34.11
C LYS A 577 25.12 -14.73 -33.17
N SER A 578 24.51 -13.61 -33.54
CA SER A 578 24.31 -12.46 -32.65
C SER A 578 23.33 -12.80 -31.53
N SER A 579 23.57 -12.30 -30.31
CA SER A 579 22.67 -12.36 -29.14
C SER A 579 21.38 -11.54 -29.30
N LYS A 580 21.22 -10.85 -30.44
CA LYS A 580 20.11 -9.94 -30.74
C LYS A 580 19.30 -10.40 -31.94
N LEU A 581 18.03 -10.03 -31.94
CA LEU A 581 17.11 -10.28 -33.05
C LEU A 581 16.61 -8.95 -33.63
N LEU A 582 16.53 -8.87 -34.95
CA LEU A 582 15.92 -7.74 -35.65
C LEU A 582 14.49 -8.09 -36.09
N ILE A 583 13.55 -7.18 -35.83
CA ILE A 583 12.17 -7.28 -36.33
C ILE A 583 11.91 -6.10 -37.27
N LYS A 584 11.63 -6.40 -38.54
CA LYS A 584 11.16 -5.42 -39.50
C LYS A 584 9.63 -5.43 -39.49
N THR A 585 9.02 -4.28 -39.25
CA THR A 585 7.58 -4.08 -39.36
C THR A 585 7.27 -3.22 -40.58
N GLU A 586 6.23 -3.55 -41.34
CA GLU A 586 5.67 -2.70 -42.40
C GLU A 586 4.19 -2.43 -42.10
N ARG A 587 3.83 -1.18 -41.81
CA ARG A 587 2.45 -0.77 -41.47
C ARG A 587 2.11 0.54 -42.16
N ASN A 588 0.97 0.63 -42.83
CA ASN A 588 0.56 1.83 -43.59
C ASN A 588 1.68 2.33 -44.54
N ALA A 589 2.38 1.42 -45.22
CA ALA A 589 3.58 1.66 -46.05
C ALA A 589 4.81 2.28 -45.34
N VAL A 590 4.80 2.40 -44.00
CA VAL A 590 5.98 2.80 -43.21
C VAL A 590 6.73 1.54 -42.77
N THR A 591 7.99 1.41 -43.18
CA THR A 591 8.90 0.38 -42.67
C THR A 591 9.60 0.90 -41.42
N THR A 592 9.59 0.11 -40.34
CA THR A 592 10.39 0.35 -39.11
C THR A 592 11.19 -0.92 -38.78
N LEU A 593 12.39 -0.76 -38.23
CA LEU A 593 13.25 -1.87 -37.79
C LEU A 593 13.50 -1.74 -36.28
N TYR A 594 13.31 -2.84 -35.55
CA TYR A 594 13.52 -2.94 -34.11
C TYR A 594 14.65 -3.93 -33.81
N GLU A 595 15.47 -3.67 -32.80
CA GLU A 595 16.50 -4.58 -32.25
C GLU A 595 16.05 -5.03 -30.85
N ILE A 596 15.81 -6.32 -30.65
CA ILE A 596 15.61 -6.93 -29.33
C ILE A 596 16.98 -7.27 -28.74
N ASP A 597 17.27 -6.70 -27.57
CA ASP A 597 18.53 -6.87 -26.83
C ASP A 597 18.21 -7.31 -25.38
N LEU A 598 18.13 -8.63 -25.15
CA LEU A 598 17.80 -9.16 -23.82
C LEU A 598 18.93 -9.03 -22.80
N GLU A 599 20.19 -8.91 -23.26
CA GLU A 599 21.34 -8.62 -22.38
C GLU A 599 21.19 -7.23 -21.73
N LYS A 600 20.50 -6.30 -22.41
CA LYS A 600 20.13 -4.98 -21.88
C LYS A 600 18.69 -4.88 -21.39
N GLY A 601 17.91 -5.97 -21.45
CA GLY A 601 16.48 -5.94 -21.15
C GLY A 601 15.72 -4.86 -21.92
N ALA A 602 15.95 -4.73 -23.23
CA ALA A 602 15.39 -3.64 -24.03
C ALA A 602 14.96 -4.05 -25.45
N ILE A 603 14.01 -3.31 -26.01
CA ILE A 603 13.70 -3.31 -27.45
C ILE A 603 13.89 -1.89 -27.96
N HIS A 604 14.76 -1.71 -28.95
CA HIS A 604 15.07 -0.40 -29.50
C HIS A 604 14.56 -0.27 -30.92
N ARG A 605 13.81 0.80 -31.21
CA ARG A 605 13.57 1.24 -32.57
C ARG A 605 14.87 1.81 -33.15
N LEU A 606 15.30 1.29 -34.30
CA LEU A 606 16.47 1.78 -35.01
C LEU A 606 16.10 2.99 -35.87
N THR A 607 17.01 3.97 -35.92
CA THR A 607 16.94 5.09 -36.88
C THR A 607 17.16 4.61 -38.31
N ASP A 608 16.68 5.35 -39.30
CA ASP A 608 16.86 5.01 -40.73
C ASP A 608 18.32 4.74 -41.12
N LEU A 609 19.27 5.47 -40.53
CA LEU A 609 20.70 5.27 -40.76
C LEU A 609 21.16 3.94 -40.17
N GLN A 610 20.82 3.65 -38.91
CA GLN A 610 21.16 2.37 -38.26
C GLN A 610 20.51 1.20 -39.00
N ALA A 611 19.26 1.32 -39.43
CA ALA A 611 18.55 0.29 -40.18
C ALA A 611 19.23 -0.01 -41.52
N ARG A 612 19.63 1.02 -42.28
CA ARG A 612 20.41 0.85 -43.52
C ARG A 612 21.73 0.13 -43.26
N THR A 613 22.50 0.56 -42.25
CA THR A 613 23.79 -0.06 -41.92
C THR A 613 23.64 -1.50 -41.42
N ARG A 614 22.57 -1.81 -40.67
CA ARG A 614 22.30 -3.17 -40.16
C ARG A 614 21.98 -4.16 -41.28
N MET A 615 21.25 -3.76 -42.33
CA MET A 615 20.81 -4.70 -43.38
C MET A 615 21.82 -4.89 -44.54
N HIS A 616 23.13 -4.81 -44.28
CA HIS A 616 24.17 -4.99 -45.30
C HIS A 616 25.19 -6.07 -44.91
N ASP A 617 25.34 -7.09 -45.76
CA ASP A 617 26.44 -8.06 -45.68
C ASP A 617 27.80 -7.35 -45.82
N PHE A 618 28.76 -7.66 -44.95
CA PHE A 618 30.13 -7.14 -45.06
C PHE A 618 31.18 -8.18 -44.68
N ARG A 619 32.40 -8.02 -45.23
CA ARG A 619 33.53 -8.92 -44.99
C ARG A 619 34.64 -8.19 -44.23
N ASN A 620 35.13 -8.82 -43.17
CA ASN A 620 36.33 -8.38 -42.44
C ASN A 620 37.34 -9.55 -42.40
N ALA A 621 38.45 -9.43 -43.14
CA ALA A 621 39.44 -10.49 -43.33
C ALA A 621 38.81 -11.83 -43.80
N ASN A 622 38.92 -12.90 -43.01
CA ASN A 622 38.29 -14.20 -43.28
C ASN A 622 36.90 -14.34 -42.64
N LYS A 623 36.32 -13.29 -42.05
CA LYS A 623 34.96 -13.29 -41.50
C LYS A 623 33.97 -12.61 -42.43
N LEU A 624 32.87 -13.29 -42.71
CA LEU A 624 31.74 -12.79 -43.47
C LEU A 624 30.56 -12.57 -42.52
N HIS A 625 30.18 -11.31 -42.33
CA HIS A 625 29.03 -10.90 -41.54
C HIS A 625 27.80 -10.81 -42.45
N LYS A 626 26.70 -11.43 -42.04
CA LYS A 626 25.44 -11.47 -42.78
C LYS A 626 24.24 -11.20 -41.89
N THR A 627 23.23 -10.56 -42.44
CA THR A 627 21.93 -10.38 -41.79
C THR A 627 20.90 -11.24 -42.52
N GLU A 628 20.59 -12.40 -41.96
CA GLU A 628 19.77 -13.41 -42.62
C GLU A 628 18.33 -13.40 -42.10
N ILE A 629 17.37 -13.58 -43.00
CA ILE A 629 15.97 -13.78 -42.62
C ILE A 629 15.82 -15.08 -41.82
N LEU A 630 15.12 -15.01 -40.69
CA LEU A 630 14.70 -16.21 -39.96
C LEU A 630 13.41 -16.74 -40.57
N LYS A 631 13.35 -18.07 -40.75
CA LYS A 631 12.09 -18.74 -41.04
C LYS A 631 11.25 -18.79 -39.76
N PRO A 632 9.92 -18.67 -39.85
CA PRO A 632 9.02 -18.91 -38.72
C PRO A 632 9.17 -20.31 -38.14
N ALA A 633 8.80 -20.44 -36.87
CA ALA A 633 8.62 -21.72 -36.18
C ALA A 633 7.77 -22.71 -36.98
N GLU A 634 8.17 -23.99 -36.98
CA GLU A 634 7.31 -25.06 -37.51
C GLU A 634 6.04 -25.17 -36.66
N GLY A 635 4.88 -25.00 -37.29
CA GLY A 635 3.58 -24.97 -36.60
C GLY A 635 3.10 -23.58 -36.16
N ALA A 636 3.80 -22.49 -36.52
CA ALA A 636 3.31 -21.13 -36.28
C ALA A 636 1.89 -20.91 -36.86
N PRO A 637 0.95 -20.29 -36.11
CA PRO A 637 -0.41 -20.05 -36.61
C PRO A 637 -0.43 -19.21 -37.90
N PRO A 638 -1.18 -19.63 -38.94
CA PRO A 638 -1.19 -18.93 -40.22
C PRO A 638 -1.77 -17.52 -40.09
N GLY A 639 -1.16 -16.55 -40.77
CA GLY A 639 -1.62 -15.16 -40.83
C GLY A 639 -0.96 -14.19 -39.85
N LEU A 640 -0.29 -14.65 -38.78
CA LEU A 640 0.33 -13.77 -37.77
C LEU A 640 1.48 -12.88 -38.29
N GLN A 641 2.01 -13.15 -39.49
CA GLN A 641 3.02 -12.32 -40.15
C GLN A 641 2.41 -11.16 -40.96
N GLY A 642 1.13 -11.22 -41.33
CA GLY A 642 0.49 -10.24 -42.21
C GLY A 642 0.18 -8.90 -41.52
N GLU A 643 -0.12 -7.88 -42.30
CA GLU A 643 -0.71 -6.65 -41.76
C GLU A 643 -2.14 -6.94 -41.29
N ALA A 644 -2.48 -6.49 -40.07
CA ALA A 644 -3.78 -6.69 -39.44
C ALA A 644 -4.57 -5.37 -39.42
N PRO A 645 -5.92 -5.42 -39.43
CA PRO A 645 -6.73 -4.21 -39.44
C PRO A 645 -6.50 -3.33 -38.21
N THR A 646 -6.64 -2.01 -38.38
CA THR A 646 -6.56 -1.06 -37.27
C THR A 646 -7.78 -1.19 -36.37
N SER A 647 -7.57 -1.14 -35.05
CA SER A 647 -8.62 -1.16 -34.01
C SER A 647 -8.54 0.09 -33.13
N ALA A 648 -9.69 0.52 -32.59
CA ALA A 648 -9.84 1.73 -31.77
C ALA A 648 -9.16 1.64 -30.39
N LEU A 649 -9.11 0.43 -29.83
CA LEU A 649 -8.38 0.12 -28.60
C LEU A 649 -6.88 -0.10 -28.85
N PRO A 650 -6.01 0.18 -27.88
CA PRO A 650 -4.62 -0.30 -27.88
C PRO A 650 -4.53 -1.82 -28.01
N PRO A 651 -3.42 -2.37 -28.54
CA PRO A 651 -3.19 -3.79 -28.50
C PRO A 651 -2.88 -4.24 -27.05
N GLN A 652 -3.52 -5.33 -26.63
CA GLN A 652 -3.24 -6.03 -25.36
C GLN A 652 -1.93 -6.82 -25.47
N SER A 653 -0.81 -6.10 -25.57
CA SER A 653 0.45 -6.68 -26.04
C SER A 653 1.01 -7.81 -25.17
N PHE A 654 0.74 -7.80 -23.86
CA PHE A 654 1.24 -8.86 -22.97
C PHE A 654 0.62 -10.24 -23.28
N SER A 655 -0.70 -10.28 -23.51
CA SER A 655 -1.48 -11.50 -23.78
C SER A 655 -1.67 -11.80 -25.27
N SER A 656 -1.23 -10.91 -26.16
CA SER A 656 -1.37 -11.04 -27.61
C SER A 656 -0.72 -12.32 -28.16
N GLN A 657 -1.46 -13.03 -29.01
CA GLN A 657 -0.95 -14.18 -29.76
C GLN A 657 0.22 -13.79 -30.69
N ARG A 658 0.24 -12.56 -31.21
CA ARG A 658 1.30 -12.08 -32.09
C ARG A 658 2.58 -11.76 -31.32
N THR A 659 2.45 -11.19 -30.12
CA THR A 659 3.59 -10.98 -29.22
C THR A 659 4.13 -12.31 -28.67
N ARG A 660 3.28 -13.33 -28.43
CA ARG A 660 3.76 -14.71 -28.21
C ARG A 660 4.55 -15.24 -29.40
N TYR A 661 4.04 -15.12 -30.62
CA TYR A 661 4.75 -15.54 -31.83
C TYR A 661 6.11 -14.83 -32.03
N ILE A 662 6.21 -13.53 -31.70
CA ILE A 662 7.49 -12.81 -31.66
C ILE A 662 8.45 -13.41 -30.63
N ALA A 663 7.94 -13.71 -29.43
CA ALA A 663 8.72 -14.30 -28.34
C ALA A 663 9.20 -15.73 -28.66
N ASP A 664 8.33 -16.58 -29.23
CA ASP A 664 8.65 -17.95 -29.62
C ASP A 664 9.70 -17.97 -30.75
N THR A 665 9.54 -17.11 -31.77
CA THR A 665 10.52 -16.94 -32.86
C THR A 665 11.88 -16.48 -32.32
N PHE A 666 11.89 -15.62 -31.30
CA PHE A 666 13.13 -15.23 -30.61
C PHE A 666 13.76 -16.43 -29.90
N ILE A 667 13.01 -17.19 -29.10
CA ILE A 667 13.52 -18.35 -28.34
C ILE A 667 14.15 -19.39 -29.27
N GLU A 668 13.51 -19.69 -30.40
CA GLU A 668 14.02 -20.64 -31.39
C GLU A 668 15.29 -20.15 -32.09
N ALA A 669 15.41 -18.86 -32.38
CA ALA A 669 16.60 -18.27 -32.99
C ALA A 669 17.89 -18.52 -32.18
N PHE A 670 17.74 -18.71 -30.86
CA PHE A 670 18.83 -18.89 -29.91
C PHE A 670 19.18 -20.33 -29.55
N ASP A 671 18.33 -21.32 -29.89
CA ASP A 671 18.69 -22.74 -29.83
C ASP A 671 19.26 -23.13 -28.44
N LEU A 672 18.52 -22.79 -27.38
CA LEU A 672 18.95 -22.87 -25.97
C LEU A 672 19.10 -24.31 -25.43
N ASP A 673 18.68 -25.28 -26.23
CA ASP A 673 18.77 -26.73 -26.05
C ASP A 673 19.91 -27.36 -26.87
N ASN A 674 20.77 -26.55 -27.50
CA ASN A 674 21.88 -27.06 -28.31
C ASN A 674 22.88 -27.93 -27.53
N ALA A 675 23.62 -28.72 -28.30
CA ALA A 675 24.58 -29.69 -27.77
C ALA A 675 25.74 -29.06 -26.96
N ASP A 676 26.13 -27.82 -27.24
CA ASP A 676 27.23 -27.14 -26.52
C ASP A 676 26.81 -26.73 -25.11
N ILE A 677 25.57 -26.25 -24.94
CA ILE A 677 24.99 -25.94 -23.63
C ILE A 677 24.87 -27.21 -22.78
N LEU A 678 24.36 -28.29 -23.38
CA LEU A 678 24.28 -29.59 -22.71
C LEU A 678 25.68 -30.13 -22.36
N LYS A 679 26.67 -29.99 -23.25
CA LYS A 679 28.06 -30.41 -23.00
C LYS A 679 28.70 -29.61 -21.87
N GLN A 680 28.39 -28.32 -21.73
CA GLN A 680 28.87 -27.51 -20.61
C GLN A 680 28.26 -27.96 -19.27
N ALA A 681 26.93 -28.18 -19.22
CA ALA A 681 26.23 -28.59 -17.99
C ALA A 681 26.62 -30.01 -17.50
N ARG A 682 27.08 -30.88 -18.42
CA ARG A 682 27.65 -32.20 -18.07
C ARG A 682 28.97 -32.11 -17.29
N GLY A 683 29.67 -30.98 -17.30
CA GLY A 683 31.07 -30.94 -16.86
C GLY A 683 31.97 -31.79 -17.76
N VAL A 684 33.19 -32.08 -17.30
CA VAL A 684 34.24 -32.65 -18.15
C VAL A 684 34.76 -33.94 -17.53
N THR A 685 34.50 -35.09 -18.16
CA THR A 685 35.16 -36.36 -17.79
C THR A 685 36.57 -36.41 -18.38
N THR A 686 37.36 -37.40 -17.98
CA THR A 686 38.71 -37.62 -18.56
C THR A 686 38.69 -37.77 -20.09
N PHE A 687 37.62 -38.32 -20.64
CA PHE A 687 37.40 -38.52 -22.08
C PHE A 687 37.08 -37.21 -22.83
N ASP A 688 36.43 -36.25 -22.16
CA ASP A 688 36.03 -34.96 -22.77
C ASP A 688 37.17 -33.92 -22.80
N GLN A 689 38.32 -34.21 -22.18
CA GLN A 689 39.45 -33.28 -22.10
C GLN A 689 40.19 -33.10 -23.44
N GLU A 690 40.05 -34.02 -24.38
CA GLU A 690 40.71 -33.95 -25.70
C GLU A 690 39.95 -33.11 -26.74
N LEU A 691 38.70 -32.68 -26.50
CA LEU A 691 37.91 -31.88 -27.46
C LEU A 691 37.17 -30.65 -26.87
N ALA A 692 37.75 -29.48 -27.18
CA ALA A 692 37.11 -28.18 -27.41
C ALA A 692 36.68 -27.26 -26.23
N SER A 693 36.48 -25.99 -26.61
CA SER A 693 36.40 -24.74 -25.84
C SER A 693 35.13 -24.55 -25.00
N ARG A 694 35.25 -23.95 -23.80
CA ARG A 694 34.22 -24.05 -22.75
C ARG A 694 33.66 -22.74 -22.16
N GLU A 695 34.27 -21.59 -22.39
CA GLU A 695 33.92 -20.37 -21.62
C GLU A 695 32.77 -19.54 -22.21
N LYS A 696 32.66 -19.46 -23.55
CA LYS A 696 31.72 -18.55 -24.22
C LYS A 696 30.24 -18.87 -24.00
N VAL A 697 29.90 -20.14 -23.83
CA VAL A 697 28.52 -20.61 -23.66
C VAL A 697 27.99 -20.29 -22.26
N ARG A 698 28.87 -20.25 -21.25
CA ARG A 698 28.52 -19.88 -19.88
C ARG A 698 28.15 -18.41 -19.79
N GLU A 699 29.00 -17.54 -20.32
CA GLU A 699 28.75 -16.09 -20.33
C GLU A 699 27.49 -15.76 -21.14
N PHE A 700 27.27 -16.42 -22.29
CA PHE A 700 26.03 -16.26 -23.07
C PHE A 700 24.75 -16.57 -22.26
N LEU A 701 24.73 -17.65 -21.48
CA LEU A 701 23.57 -18.00 -20.66
C LEU A 701 23.44 -17.17 -19.38
N LEU A 702 24.55 -16.66 -18.85
CA LEU A 702 24.55 -15.72 -17.73
C LEU A 702 24.07 -14.32 -18.15
N ASN A 703 24.42 -13.88 -19.37
CA ASN A 703 23.99 -12.59 -19.92
C ASN A 703 22.54 -12.62 -20.46
N LEU A 704 21.97 -13.81 -20.66
CA LEU A 704 20.54 -14.00 -20.98
C LEU A 704 19.62 -14.00 -19.75
N VAL A 705 20.16 -13.92 -18.53
CA VAL A 705 19.36 -13.65 -17.33
C VAL A 705 19.33 -12.14 -17.13
N PRO A 706 18.21 -11.45 -17.40
CA PRO A 706 18.12 -10.03 -17.10
C PRO A 706 18.29 -9.83 -15.59
N LEU A 707 18.92 -8.72 -15.20
CA LEU A 707 18.97 -8.20 -13.81
C LEU A 707 19.80 -9.02 -12.81
N ARG A 708 20.78 -9.79 -13.31
CA ARG A 708 21.75 -10.51 -12.49
C ARG A 708 22.39 -9.65 -11.39
N SER A 709 22.58 -8.35 -11.63
CA SER A 709 23.04 -7.32 -10.70
C SER A 709 22.17 -7.24 -9.44
N ALA A 710 20.88 -6.99 -9.61
CA ALA A 710 19.91 -6.84 -8.52
C ALA A 710 19.87 -8.08 -7.61
N ILE A 711 19.77 -9.25 -8.24
CA ILE A 711 19.69 -10.55 -7.55
C ILE A 711 20.94 -10.83 -6.72
N VAL A 712 22.13 -10.52 -7.28
CA VAL A 712 23.41 -10.65 -6.57
C VAL A 712 23.48 -9.65 -5.41
N ASN A 713 23.11 -8.38 -5.61
CA ASN A 713 23.15 -7.38 -4.56
C ASN A 713 22.16 -7.69 -3.40
N PHE A 714 20.93 -8.16 -3.68
CA PHE A 714 20.02 -8.60 -2.62
C PHE A 714 20.49 -9.87 -1.89
N ARG A 715 21.03 -10.86 -2.62
CA ARG A 715 21.59 -12.08 -2.03
C ARG A 715 22.78 -11.78 -1.13
N ASP A 716 23.61 -10.82 -1.52
CA ASP A 716 24.85 -10.47 -0.82
C ASP A 716 24.64 -9.39 0.27
N GLY A 717 23.40 -8.90 0.44
CA GLY A 717 22.98 -8.02 1.54
C GLY A 717 23.04 -6.50 1.26
N ASN A 718 23.35 -6.11 0.03
CA ASN A 718 23.44 -4.72 -0.42
C ASN A 718 22.05 -4.17 -0.79
N TYR A 719 21.18 -3.97 0.20
CA TYR A 719 19.77 -3.59 -0.05
C TYR A 719 19.56 -2.23 -0.73
N ILE A 720 20.52 -1.31 -0.66
CA ILE A 720 20.43 0.02 -1.32
C ILE A 720 20.79 -0.12 -2.80
N ASP A 721 21.92 -0.75 -3.11
CA ASP A 721 22.34 -1.02 -4.48
C ASP A 721 21.35 -1.97 -5.16
N GLY A 722 20.87 -3.00 -4.46
CA GLY A 722 19.80 -3.87 -4.91
C GLY A 722 18.49 -3.12 -5.19
N ALA A 723 18.15 -2.08 -4.43
CA ALA A 723 16.95 -1.27 -4.70
C ALA A 723 17.13 -0.32 -5.91
N MET A 724 18.33 0.22 -6.13
CA MET A 724 18.64 1.00 -7.35
C MET A 724 18.68 0.08 -8.59
N ASP A 725 19.34 -1.06 -8.49
CA ASP A 725 19.34 -2.16 -9.47
C ASP A 725 17.97 -2.86 -9.59
N LEU A 726 16.96 -2.50 -8.80
CA LEU A 726 15.57 -2.98 -8.99
C LEU A 726 14.65 -1.89 -9.56
N GLY A 727 15.10 -0.64 -9.53
CA GLY A 727 14.50 0.44 -10.30
C GLY A 727 14.90 0.37 -11.77
N MET A 728 16.21 0.30 -12.04
CA MET A 728 16.78 0.32 -13.40
C MET A 728 16.37 -0.86 -14.28
N ASP A 729 15.80 -1.89 -13.68
CA ASP A 729 15.98 -3.26 -14.14
C ASP A 729 14.59 -3.95 -14.12
N LEU A 730 14.23 -4.50 -15.28
CA LEU A 730 12.91 -4.87 -15.83
C LEU A 730 11.85 -5.61 -14.95
N PHE A 731 12.21 -6.17 -13.80
CA PHE A 731 11.36 -7.04 -12.98
C PHE A 731 10.98 -6.37 -11.65
N GLY A 732 10.35 -5.20 -11.75
CA GLY A 732 9.84 -4.44 -10.61
C GLY A 732 9.20 -5.33 -9.54
N PHE A 733 9.89 -5.37 -8.39
CA PHE A 733 9.64 -6.12 -7.16
C PHE A 733 10.07 -7.61 -7.12
N LEU A 734 11.14 -7.82 -6.32
CA LEU A 734 11.60 -9.01 -5.59
C LEU A 734 12.60 -9.99 -6.22
N THR A 735 13.74 -10.15 -5.53
CA THR A 735 14.54 -11.39 -5.33
C THR A 735 15.35 -11.24 -4.03
N ALA A 736 15.71 -12.27 -3.25
CA ALA A 736 15.35 -13.69 -3.27
C ALA A 736 15.39 -14.31 -1.83
N GLY A 737 14.66 -15.43 -1.65
CA GLY A 737 14.57 -16.12 -0.34
C GLY A 737 14.00 -17.55 -0.37
N ALA A 738 14.31 -18.34 -1.42
CA ALA A 738 14.06 -19.79 -1.55
C ALA A 738 12.61 -20.30 -1.32
N GLY A 739 11.74 -20.12 -2.33
CA GLY A 739 10.37 -20.68 -2.38
C GLY A 739 10.22 -21.98 -3.19
N ALA A 740 11.11 -22.97 -3.03
CA ALA A 740 11.05 -24.24 -3.78
C ALA A 740 10.93 -25.45 -2.83
N ALA A 741 9.74 -25.65 -2.24
CA ALA A 741 9.54 -26.63 -1.16
C ALA A 741 8.26 -27.47 -1.26
N THR A 742 7.90 -27.95 -2.47
CA THR A 742 6.75 -28.90 -2.63
C THR A 742 7.07 -30.24 -3.28
N LYS A 743 8.25 -30.47 -3.90
CA LYS A 743 8.64 -31.80 -4.44
C LYS A 743 10.14 -32.16 -4.38
N VAL A 744 10.75 -32.20 -3.19
CA VAL A 744 11.83 -33.17 -2.90
C VAL A 744 11.72 -33.63 -1.43
N GLY A 745 11.30 -34.87 -1.23
CA GLY A 745 11.42 -35.54 0.07
C GLY A 745 12.75 -36.29 0.16
N LYS A 746 13.41 -36.22 1.33
CA LYS A 746 14.61 -36.97 1.75
C LYS A 746 15.95 -36.65 1.05
N VAL A 747 16.70 -35.70 1.61
CA VAL A 747 18.16 -35.86 1.81
C VAL A 747 18.50 -35.47 3.26
N VAL A 748 19.45 -36.18 3.86
CA VAL A 748 19.76 -36.17 5.30
C VAL A 748 20.60 -34.96 5.70
N ALA A 749 20.30 -34.38 6.86
CA ALA A 749 21.16 -33.37 7.49
C ALA A 749 22.37 -34.03 8.18
N THR A 750 23.60 -33.71 7.78
CA THR A 750 24.84 -33.91 8.57
C THR A 750 25.97 -33.01 8.06
N GLY A 751 26.50 -32.15 8.94
CA GLY A 751 27.34 -30.97 8.63
C GLY A 751 28.76 -31.19 8.04
N ALA A 752 29.70 -30.25 8.21
CA ALA A 752 29.66 -29.00 8.98
C ALA A 752 30.76 -28.00 8.58
N SER A 753 30.49 -26.69 8.67
CA SER A 753 31.47 -25.69 9.13
C SER A 753 30.76 -24.43 9.67
N SER A 754 31.43 -23.69 10.55
CA SER A 754 30.79 -22.85 11.57
C SER A 754 30.64 -21.37 11.20
N VAL A 755 29.57 -21.02 10.47
CA VAL A 755 29.09 -19.61 10.33
C VAL A 755 27.57 -19.47 10.57
N ALA A 756 26.78 -20.54 10.45
CA ALA A 756 25.31 -20.50 10.42
C ALA A 756 24.57 -20.25 11.76
N LYS A 757 25.15 -19.49 12.71
CA LYS A 757 24.52 -19.18 14.02
C LYS A 757 24.17 -17.70 14.26
N ALA A 758 24.31 -16.85 13.24
CA ALA A 758 23.95 -15.42 13.28
C ALA A 758 22.86 -15.03 12.25
N LEU A 759 21.91 -15.93 11.97
CA LEU A 759 20.81 -15.73 10.99
C LEU A 759 19.43 -15.88 11.64
N LYS A 760 19.20 -15.12 12.72
CA LYS A 760 17.92 -15.09 13.45
C LYS A 760 17.30 -13.69 13.59
N THR A 761 17.64 -12.76 12.69
CA THR A 761 17.02 -11.42 12.62
C THR A 761 17.11 -10.77 11.22
N ALA A 762 16.70 -11.50 10.17
CA ALA A 762 16.41 -10.91 8.87
C ALA A 762 15.08 -11.48 8.36
N ARG A 763 14.01 -10.67 8.36
CA ARG A 763 12.78 -10.98 7.64
C ARG A 763 13.06 -10.76 6.15
N ILE A 764 13.32 -11.84 5.42
CA ILE A 764 13.53 -11.76 3.97
C ILE A 764 12.17 -11.60 3.31
N VAL A 765 12.05 -10.56 2.48
CA VAL A 765 10.81 -10.11 1.86
C VAL A 765 10.47 -11.04 0.70
N GLY A 766 9.33 -11.72 0.80
CA GLY A 766 8.72 -12.50 -0.29
C GLY A 766 7.64 -11.70 -1.00
N VAL A 767 7.10 -12.23 -2.10
CA VAL A 767 6.10 -11.55 -2.94
C VAL A 767 4.79 -11.32 -2.20
N THR A 768 4.70 -10.20 -1.49
CA THR A 768 3.43 -9.48 -1.36
C THR A 768 3.20 -8.78 -2.69
N ALA A 769 2.41 -9.39 -3.57
CA ALA A 769 1.60 -8.59 -4.48
C ALA A 769 0.92 -7.52 -3.63
N ILE A 770 0.95 -6.24 -4.04
CA ILE A 770 0.50 -5.12 -3.20
C ILE A 770 -0.86 -5.51 -2.62
N GLU A 771 -0.98 -5.58 -1.28
CA GLU A 771 -2.12 -6.26 -0.64
C GLU A 771 -3.48 -5.64 -1.05
N SER A 772 -3.47 -4.40 -1.54
CA SER A 772 -4.60 -3.71 -2.16
C SER A 772 -5.15 -4.30 -3.45
N PHE A 773 -4.44 -5.24 -4.11
CA PHE A 773 -4.84 -5.82 -5.39
C PHE A 773 -4.94 -7.34 -5.38
N ASN A 774 -4.80 -8.02 -4.24
CA ASN A 774 -4.91 -9.47 -4.18
C ASN A 774 -6.24 -9.95 -4.81
N PRO A 775 -6.26 -10.91 -5.77
CA PRO A 775 -7.50 -11.40 -6.38
C PRO A 775 -8.43 -12.13 -5.39
N LEU A 776 -8.00 -12.32 -4.13
CA LEU A 776 -8.83 -12.85 -3.04
C LEU A 776 -9.37 -11.76 -2.08
N SER A 777 -9.04 -10.48 -2.28
CA SER A 777 -9.64 -9.36 -1.54
C SER A 777 -10.62 -8.61 -2.46
N GLY A 778 -11.91 -8.93 -2.32
CA GLY A 778 -12.96 -8.40 -3.18
C GLY A 778 -13.18 -6.89 -3.00
N VAL A 779 -13.36 -6.19 -4.12
CA VAL A 779 -13.83 -4.80 -4.15
C VAL A 779 -15.31 -4.79 -4.48
N GLY A 780 -16.07 -4.05 -3.68
CA GLY A 780 -17.51 -3.98 -3.75
C GLY A 780 -18.05 -2.62 -3.34
N ASP A 781 -17.63 -1.56 -4.03
CA ASP A 781 -18.58 -0.51 -4.44
C ASP A 781 -17.96 0.43 -5.49
N LEU A 782 -18.75 0.78 -6.52
CA LEU A 782 -18.21 1.46 -7.69
C LEU A 782 -19.22 2.39 -8.37
N ALA A 783 -19.34 3.60 -7.82
CA ALA A 783 -20.01 4.76 -8.42
C ALA A 783 -19.17 6.02 -8.14
N ILE A 784 -19.31 7.07 -8.95
CA ILE A 784 -18.24 8.06 -9.14
C ILE A 784 -18.80 9.45 -9.51
N GLY A 785 -18.00 10.49 -9.28
CA GLY A 785 -18.08 11.74 -10.04
C GLY A 785 -18.76 12.87 -9.28
N VAL A 786 -17.93 13.69 -8.63
CA VAL A 786 -18.16 15.06 -8.12
C VAL A 786 -19.60 15.58 -8.34
N GLY A 787 -20.51 15.33 -7.39
CA GLY A 787 -21.82 15.97 -7.43
C GLY A 787 -23.05 15.23 -6.90
N ARG A 788 -22.95 14.42 -5.82
CA ARG A 788 -24.11 14.21 -4.92
C ARG A 788 -23.74 13.60 -3.56
N LEU A 789 -24.05 14.34 -2.50
CA LEU A 789 -24.36 13.74 -1.20
C LEU A 789 -25.61 12.86 -1.29
N ALA A 790 -25.54 11.71 -0.57
CA ALA A 790 -26.65 10.82 -0.20
C ALA A 790 -27.38 10.12 -1.38
N ILE A 791 -27.79 8.85 -1.26
CA ILE A 791 -28.18 8.04 -0.09
C ILE A 791 -27.60 6.62 -0.19
N LYS A 792 -27.33 5.97 0.96
CA LYS A 792 -26.60 4.69 1.20
C LYS A 792 -25.06 4.79 1.08
N GLY A 793 -24.30 5.05 2.15
CA GLY A 793 -24.76 5.19 3.55
C GLY A 793 -23.71 5.52 4.64
N ALA A 794 -22.56 6.12 4.31
CA ALA A 794 -21.62 6.74 5.25
C ALA A 794 -20.91 5.87 6.33
N LYS A 795 -19.69 5.40 6.02
CA LYS A 795 -18.56 5.38 7.00
C LYS A 795 -17.19 5.60 6.33
N GLY A 796 -16.89 4.94 5.20
CA GLY A 796 -15.59 5.11 4.50
C GLY A 796 -15.24 6.56 4.09
N ALA A 797 -16.19 7.27 3.46
CA ALA A 797 -16.03 8.68 3.13
C ALA A 797 -16.01 9.57 4.40
N ALA A 798 -16.86 9.28 5.39
CA ALA A 798 -16.92 10.04 6.63
C ALA A 798 -15.62 9.93 7.42
N THR A 799 -14.99 8.75 7.54
CA THR A 799 -13.76 8.55 8.31
C THR A 799 -12.53 9.16 7.61
N LYS A 800 -12.44 9.13 6.27
CA LYS A 800 -11.35 9.80 5.54
C LYS A 800 -11.52 11.33 5.50
N ILE A 801 -12.76 11.81 5.36
CA ILE A 801 -13.06 13.23 5.54
C ILE A 801 -12.77 13.64 7.00
N GLN A 802 -13.13 12.84 7.99
CA GLN A 802 -12.80 13.09 9.40
C GLN A 802 -11.28 13.07 9.68
N THR A 803 -10.48 12.16 9.13
CA THR A 803 -9.02 12.19 9.36
C THR A 803 -8.31 13.30 8.59
N LEU A 804 -8.78 13.69 7.40
CA LEU A 804 -8.27 14.86 6.68
C LEU A 804 -8.71 16.18 7.36
N LEU A 805 -9.97 16.28 7.80
CA LEU A 805 -10.55 17.48 8.45
C LEU A 805 -10.35 17.55 9.97
N GLY A 806 -9.45 16.73 10.50
CA GLY A 806 -9.05 16.76 11.89
C GLY A 806 -10.18 16.47 12.87
N ALA A 807 -10.75 15.26 12.80
CA ALA A 807 -11.40 14.61 13.94
C ALA A 807 -10.35 14.46 15.05
N ALA A 808 -10.25 15.52 15.85
CA ALA A 808 -9.09 15.75 16.68
C ALA A 808 -8.98 14.71 17.79
N ASP A 809 -7.77 14.21 18.00
CA ASP A 809 -7.40 13.79 19.34
C ASP A 809 -7.61 14.97 20.30
N SER A 810 -8.11 14.66 21.49
CA SER A 810 -8.32 15.58 22.60
C SER A 810 -7.14 16.54 22.82
N TYR A 811 -5.91 16.05 22.63
CA TYR A 811 -4.68 16.82 22.71
C TYR A 811 -4.62 18.02 21.74
N GLY A 812 -5.03 17.82 20.48
CA GLY A 812 -4.97 18.85 19.44
C GLY A 812 -5.88 20.03 19.74
N LEU A 813 -7.15 19.76 20.09
CA LEU A 813 -8.09 20.83 20.48
C LEU A 813 -7.73 21.49 21.82
N VAL A 814 -7.11 20.77 22.76
CA VAL A 814 -6.65 21.32 24.06
C VAL A 814 -5.46 22.25 23.88
N ALA A 815 -4.51 21.94 23.01
CA ALA A 815 -3.43 22.88 22.69
C ALA A 815 -3.95 24.08 21.87
N ALA A 816 -4.89 23.85 20.94
CA ALA A 816 -5.57 24.91 20.22
C ALA A 816 -6.34 25.87 21.13
N SER A 817 -6.99 25.38 22.20
CA SER A 817 -7.78 26.22 23.13
C SER A 817 -6.93 27.22 23.89
N GLN A 818 -5.60 27.07 23.92
CA GLN A 818 -4.68 28.05 24.50
C GLN A 818 -4.42 29.26 23.58
N LYS A 819 -4.70 29.15 22.27
CA LYS A 819 -4.41 30.17 21.23
C LYS A 819 -5.66 30.89 20.70
N TYR A 820 -6.87 30.35 20.95
CA TYR A 820 -8.15 30.84 20.38
C TYR A 820 -9.25 30.99 21.45
N GLU A 821 -10.34 31.71 21.13
CA GLU A 821 -11.43 32.02 22.09
C GLU A 821 -12.19 30.77 22.56
N ALA A 822 -12.32 29.80 21.64
CA ALA A 822 -12.90 28.50 21.85
C ALA A 822 -12.41 27.57 20.75
N THR A 823 -12.45 26.27 20.97
CA THR A 823 -12.13 25.24 19.97
C THR A 823 -13.17 24.14 20.06
N ALA A 824 -13.58 23.58 18.93
CA ALA A 824 -14.70 22.65 18.90
C ALA A 824 -14.54 21.60 17.80
N SER A 825 -15.14 20.43 18.00
CA SER A 825 -15.53 19.56 16.88
C SER A 825 -17.02 19.79 16.60
N GLY A 826 -17.41 19.79 15.34
CA GLY A 826 -18.78 20.08 14.94
C GLY A 826 -19.04 19.87 13.45
N THR A 827 -20.29 20.04 13.05
CA THR A 827 -20.73 19.91 11.66
C THR A 827 -20.99 21.26 11.01
N PHE A 828 -20.64 21.43 9.75
CA PHE A 828 -20.87 22.64 8.96
C PHE A 828 -21.26 22.27 7.53
N THR A 829 -21.68 23.26 6.74
CA THR A 829 -21.94 23.08 5.31
C THR A 829 -20.75 23.54 4.49
N PHE A 830 -20.28 22.72 3.56
CA PHE A 830 -19.26 23.06 2.58
C PHE A 830 -19.72 22.62 1.19
N SER A 831 -19.75 23.53 0.22
CA SER A 831 -20.22 23.27 -1.16
C SER A 831 -21.60 22.58 -1.23
N GLY A 832 -22.52 22.96 -0.33
CA GLY A 832 -23.86 22.36 -0.23
C GLY A 832 -23.91 21.00 0.46
N HIS A 833 -22.84 20.58 1.15
CA HIS A 833 -22.73 19.28 1.79
C HIS A 833 -22.41 19.39 3.29
N TYR A 834 -23.05 18.55 4.13
CA TYR A 834 -22.72 18.46 5.55
C TYR A 834 -21.40 17.74 5.76
N VAL A 835 -20.53 18.35 6.57
CA VAL A 835 -19.15 17.94 6.80
C VAL A 835 -18.85 18.08 8.30
N GLU A 836 -18.16 17.10 8.89
CA GLU A 836 -17.68 17.18 10.29
C GLU A 836 -16.18 17.51 10.30
N GLY A 837 -15.76 18.36 11.24
CA GLY A 837 -14.33 18.69 11.42
C GLY A 837 -14.06 19.49 12.69
N ALA A 838 -12.77 19.75 12.94
CA ALA A 838 -12.34 20.67 14.00
C ALA A 838 -12.43 22.13 13.54
N ALA A 839 -12.80 23.00 14.47
CA ALA A 839 -12.86 24.44 14.27
C ALA A 839 -12.36 25.21 15.50
N VAL A 840 -11.89 26.44 15.29
CA VAL A 840 -11.56 27.40 16.34
C VAL A 840 -12.39 28.67 16.18
N ARG A 841 -12.68 29.34 17.30
CA ARG A 841 -13.38 30.62 17.31
C ARG A 841 -12.42 31.79 17.49
N LYS A 842 -12.55 32.79 16.62
CA LYS A 842 -11.78 34.05 16.65
C LYS A 842 -12.64 35.18 16.10
N ASN A 843 -12.67 36.32 16.78
CA ASN A 843 -13.51 37.47 16.47
C ASN A 843 -15.00 37.09 16.32
N GLY A 844 -15.49 36.14 17.13
CA GLY A 844 -16.87 35.64 17.07
C GLY A 844 -17.20 34.66 15.91
N HIS A 845 -16.29 34.45 14.97
CA HIS A 845 -16.47 33.52 13.84
C HIS A 845 -15.76 32.18 14.09
N TRP A 846 -16.32 31.09 13.54
CA TRP A 846 -15.68 29.77 13.52
C TRP A 846 -14.86 29.59 12.24
N TYR A 847 -13.67 29.03 12.37
CA TYR A 847 -12.73 28.74 11.27
C TYR A 847 -12.25 27.31 11.38
N ALA A 848 -11.97 26.65 10.25
CA ALA A 848 -11.45 25.28 10.26
C ALA A 848 -10.09 25.17 10.95
N TYR A 849 -9.81 24.00 11.52
CA TYR A 849 -8.57 23.72 12.26
C TYR A 849 -7.89 22.44 11.77
N ASP A 850 -6.70 22.58 11.22
CA ASP A 850 -5.84 21.48 10.84
C ASP A 850 -5.12 20.98 12.09
N VAL A 851 -5.49 19.79 12.56
CA VAL A 851 -4.92 19.17 13.77
C VAL A 851 -3.54 18.57 13.53
N GLY A 852 -3.17 18.29 12.27
CA GLY A 852 -1.83 17.81 11.92
C GLY A 852 -0.82 18.95 11.93
N LYS A 853 -1.21 20.11 11.40
CA LYS A 853 -0.41 21.35 11.42
C LYS A 853 -0.62 22.20 12.67
N MET A 854 -1.55 21.81 13.55
CA MET A 854 -1.93 22.55 14.75
C MET A 854 -2.36 24.01 14.50
N GLN A 855 -2.96 24.29 13.33
CA GLN A 855 -3.16 25.63 12.81
C GLN A 855 -4.57 25.85 12.23
N ALA A 856 -5.13 27.03 12.44
CA ALA A 856 -6.41 27.42 11.84
C ALA A 856 -6.23 27.94 10.41
N TYR A 857 -7.22 27.70 9.55
CA TYR A 857 -7.17 28.06 8.14
C TYR A 857 -8.55 28.39 7.57
N GLY A 858 -8.57 28.93 6.34
CA GLY A 858 -9.80 29.19 5.61
C GLY A 858 -10.57 30.44 6.02
N SER A 859 -11.67 30.63 5.30
CA SER A 859 -12.72 31.62 5.58
C SER A 859 -13.62 31.16 6.75
N PRO A 860 -14.55 31.99 7.25
CA PRO A 860 -15.50 31.57 8.28
C PRO A 860 -16.34 30.38 7.80
N LEU A 861 -16.55 29.40 8.68
CA LEU A 861 -17.39 28.24 8.40
C LEU A 861 -18.88 28.62 8.43
N GLU A 862 -19.57 28.35 7.33
CA GLU A 862 -21.02 28.57 7.23
C GLU A 862 -21.79 27.53 8.03
N ALA A 863 -22.74 28.00 8.85
CA ALA A 863 -23.64 27.18 9.66
C ALA A 863 -22.93 26.14 10.58
N PHE A 864 -21.71 26.43 11.06
CA PHE A 864 -21.01 25.53 11.99
C PHE A 864 -21.78 25.32 13.31
N SER A 865 -22.18 24.08 13.54
CA SER A 865 -22.87 23.59 14.72
C SER A 865 -21.89 22.78 15.59
N PRO A 866 -21.40 23.34 16.70
CA PRO A 866 -20.44 22.66 17.58
C PRO A 866 -21.08 21.53 18.38
N THR A 867 -20.47 20.34 18.32
CA THR A 867 -20.90 19.14 19.07
C THR A 867 -20.13 18.98 20.40
N LYS A 868 -18.84 19.36 20.43
CA LYS A 868 -17.99 19.39 21.63
C LYS A 868 -17.19 20.69 21.65
N ILE A 869 -17.25 21.48 22.72
CA ILE A 869 -16.53 22.77 22.85
C ILE A 869 -15.53 22.71 24.00
N LEU A 870 -14.31 23.17 23.74
CA LEU A 870 -13.22 23.44 24.68
C LEU A 870 -12.95 24.95 24.70
N MET A 871 -12.66 25.50 25.88
CA MET A 871 -12.38 26.92 26.08
C MET A 871 -11.02 27.14 26.75
N PRO A 872 -10.39 28.31 26.56
CA PRO A 872 -9.08 28.62 27.14
C PRO A 872 -9.05 28.45 28.67
N PRO A 873 -7.95 27.93 29.23
CA PRO A 873 -7.79 27.81 30.67
C PRO A 873 -7.73 29.21 31.32
N SER A 874 -8.44 29.39 32.43
CA SER A 874 -8.45 30.66 33.16
C SER A 874 -7.06 31.01 33.72
N PRO A 875 -6.64 32.29 33.69
CA PRO A 875 -5.30 32.69 34.10
C PRO A 875 -5.04 32.43 35.59
N THR A 876 -3.93 31.77 35.90
CA THR A 876 -3.53 31.43 37.26
C THR A 876 -2.87 32.61 37.96
N LEU A 877 -3.60 33.22 38.91
CA LEU A 877 -3.06 34.22 39.83
C LEU A 877 -1.99 33.60 40.75
N ARG A 878 -0.73 34.02 40.60
CA ARG A 878 0.31 33.76 41.61
C ARG A 878 -0.01 34.55 42.88
N VAL A 879 -0.25 33.85 43.98
CA VAL A 879 -0.42 34.46 45.31
C VAL A 879 0.73 34.02 46.21
N SER A 880 1.41 35.00 46.82
CA SER A 880 2.47 34.78 47.81
C SER A 880 1.90 34.63 49.22
N ASN A 881 2.56 33.82 50.05
CA ASN A 881 2.14 33.54 51.43
C ASN A 881 2.08 34.79 52.33
N ARG A 882 0.99 34.93 53.12
CA ARG A 882 1.01 35.38 54.53
C ARG A 882 -0.33 35.10 55.24
N HIS A 883 -0.32 35.24 56.57
CA HIS A 883 -1.16 34.47 57.49
C HIS A 883 -2.49 35.13 57.95
N HIS A 884 -3.40 34.24 58.37
CA HIS A 884 -4.39 34.30 59.45
C HIS A 884 -5.69 35.16 59.37
N GLU A 885 -6.78 34.45 59.75
CA GLU A 885 -8.01 34.87 60.43
C GLU A 885 -9.05 35.78 59.73
N ALA A 886 -10.11 35.14 59.21
CA ALA A 886 -11.51 35.49 59.49
C ALA A 886 -12.44 34.28 59.27
N ARG A 887 -13.47 34.12 60.12
CA ARG A 887 -14.47 33.03 59.98
C ARG A 887 -15.42 33.32 58.81
N TYR A 888 -15.81 32.30 58.04
CA TYR A 888 -16.79 32.44 56.95
C TYR A 888 -18.12 31.74 57.26
N ASN A 889 -19.22 32.45 56.97
CA ASN A 889 -20.62 32.04 57.14
C ASN A 889 -21.06 31.19 55.91
N PRO A 890 -21.88 30.12 56.01
CA PRO A 890 -21.90 29.06 54.99
C PRO A 890 -22.77 29.34 53.75
N LEU A 891 -22.86 30.58 53.28
CA LEU A 891 -23.69 31.01 52.14
C LEU A 891 -22.92 31.76 51.05
N SER A 892 -21.76 31.24 50.66
CA SER A 892 -21.06 31.69 49.44
C SER A 892 -20.30 30.52 48.79
N ARG A 893 -20.95 29.83 47.85
CA ARG A 893 -20.33 28.83 46.97
C ARG A 893 -20.47 29.27 45.52
N ILE A 894 -19.69 30.28 45.14
CA ILE A 894 -19.56 30.73 43.75
C ILE A 894 -18.05 30.73 43.44
N ASN A 895 -17.66 29.98 42.40
CA ASN A 895 -16.30 29.66 41.95
C ASN A 895 -15.68 28.33 42.44
N ARG A 896 -15.97 27.28 41.66
CA ARG A 896 -15.04 26.18 41.38
C ARG A 896 -15.20 25.90 39.87
N PRO A 897 -14.14 25.89 39.05
CA PRO A 897 -14.29 25.52 37.64
C PRO A 897 -14.90 24.12 37.54
N ALA A 898 -15.90 23.96 36.70
CA ALA A 898 -16.48 22.65 36.45
C ALA A 898 -15.40 21.74 35.86
N ALA A 899 -15.36 20.48 36.32
CA ALA A 899 -14.62 19.46 35.61
C ALA A 899 -15.15 19.36 34.17
N THR A 900 -14.34 18.84 33.25
CA THR A 900 -14.88 18.24 32.02
C THR A 900 -16.10 17.41 32.39
N PRO A 901 -17.26 17.57 31.71
CA PRO A 901 -18.44 16.79 32.01
C PRO A 901 -18.11 15.34 31.67
N ARG A 902 -17.70 14.60 32.70
CA ARG A 902 -17.51 13.15 32.67
C ARG A 902 -18.79 12.56 32.11
N VAL A 903 -18.69 11.68 31.12
CA VAL A 903 -19.81 10.84 30.73
C VAL A 903 -20.17 10.05 31.99
N PRO A 904 -21.35 10.28 32.60
CA PRO A 904 -21.73 9.52 33.78
C PRO A 904 -21.90 8.07 33.35
N LEU A 905 -21.61 7.12 34.25
CA LEU A 905 -22.08 5.76 34.01
C LEU A 905 -23.60 5.80 33.83
N PRO A 906 -24.17 5.03 32.88
CA PRO A 906 -25.61 4.95 32.71
C PRO A 906 -26.30 4.65 34.05
N LEU A 907 -27.45 5.27 34.29
CA LEU A 907 -28.24 5.00 35.50
C LEU A 907 -28.97 3.66 35.36
N ASP A 908 -29.36 3.36 34.12
CA ASP A 908 -29.78 2.08 33.57
C ASP A 908 -28.63 1.07 33.41
N GLU A 909 -28.95 -0.17 33.04
CA GLU A 909 -28.00 -1.30 32.95
C GLU A 909 -26.88 -1.03 31.93
N TYR A 910 -25.62 -1.25 32.31
CA TYR A 910 -24.47 -0.85 31.48
C TYR A 910 -24.47 -1.51 30.09
N VAL A 911 -24.87 -2.77 30.02
CA VAL A 911 -24.80 -3.59 28.80
C VAL A 911 -25.82 -3.13 27.78
N THR A 912 -27.08 -2.96 28.21
CA THR A 912 -28.23 -2.69 27.32
C THR A 912 -28.51 -1.20 27.11
N SER A 913 -27.96 -0.31 27.94
CA SER A 913 -28.23 1.13 27.90
C SER A 913 -28.14 1.72 26.49
N PRO A 914 -29.10 2.57 26.08
CA PRO A 914 -29.00 3.32 24.81
C PRO A 914 -27.79 4.26 24.74
N ILE A 915 -27.21 4.63 25.89
CA ILE A 915 -26.05 5.54 25.97
C ILE A 915 -24.75 4.81 25.59
N THR A 916 -24.58 3.56 26.04
CA THR A 916 -23.42 2.72 25.74
C THR A 916 -23.61 1.90 24.46
N ASN A 917 -24.82 1.38 24.24
CA ASN A 917 -25.17 0.43 23.18
C ASN A 917 -24.15 -0.73 23.03
N GLY A 918 -23.70 -1.31 24.15
CA GLY A 918 -22.63 -2.32 24.16
C GLY A 918 -21.25 -1.84 23.65
N ALA A 919 -21.13 -0.59 23.21
CA ALA A 919 -19.90 -0.01 22.70
C ALA A 919 -18.98 0.50 23.81
N LEU A 920 -17.70 0.64 23.46
CA LEU A 920 -16.66 1.16 24.34
C LEU A 920 -16.77 2.69 24.49
N ILE A 921 -17.15 3.16 25.68
CA ILE A 921 -17.00 4.57 26.06
C ILE A 921 -15.69 4.72 26.85
N ASP A 922 -14.64 5.25 26.23
CA ASP A 922 -13.30 5.31 26.82
C ASP A 922 -13.23 6.02 28.18
N ASP A 923 -14.03 7.07 28.40
CA ASP A 923 -14.10 7.77 29.70
C ASP A 923 -14.50 6.82 30.84
N HIS A 924 -15.35 5.80 30.57
CA HIS A 924 -15.70 4.78 31.56
C HIS A 924 -14.54 3.83 31.90
N PHE A 925 -13.53 3.70 31.04
CA PHE A 925 -12.40 2.78 31.19
C PHE A 925 -11.05 3.47 31.40
N THR A 926 -11.06 4.78 31.64
CA THR A 926 -9.88 5.53 32.12
C THR A 926 -9.32 4.91 33.41
N PRO A 927 -8.00 5.03 33.70
CA PRO A 927 -7.35 4.33 34.82
C PRO A 927 -7.97 4.61 36.21
N ASN A 928 -8.61 5.76 36.40
CA ASN A 928 -9.29 6.16 37.63
C ASN A 928 -10.80 5.85 37.64
N ARG A 929 -11.38 5.29 36.56
CA ARG A 929 -12.81 4.97 36.43
C ARG A 929 -13.12 3.52 36.10
N ILE A 930 -12.21 2.79 35.44
CA ILE A 930 -12.38 1.37 35.07
C ILE A 930 -12.86 0.50 36.25
N LYS A 931 -12.41 0.79 37.47
CA LYS A 931 -12.86 0.12 38.70
C LYS A 931 -14.36 0.32 38.98
N LEU A 932 -14.87 1.55 38.88
CA LEU A 932 -16.29 1.87 39.10
C LEU A 932 -17.19 1.21 38.05
N THR A 933 -16.73 1.17 36.80
CA THR A 933 -17.45 0.54 35.69
C THR A 933 -17.52 -0.97 35.85
N ARG A 934 -16.42 -1.60 36.30
CA ARG A 934 -16.39 -3.02 36.68
C ARG A 934 -17.25 -3.34 37.89
N GLU A 935 -17.26 -2.47 38.89
CA GLU A 935 -18.13 -2.59 40.08
C GLU A 935 -19.61 -2.56 39.69
N LYS A 936 -20.04 -1.60 38.83
CA LYS A 936 -21.40 -1.56 38.28
C LYS A 936 -21.74 -2.82 37.49
N PHE A 937 -20.89 -3.21 36.52
CA PHE A 937 -21.11 -4.43 35.72
C PHE A 937 -21.20 -5.69 36.57
N THR A 938 -20.37 -5.81 37.62
CA THR A 938 -20.40 -6.95 38.56
C THR A 938 -21.67 -6.96 39.40
N LEU A 939 -22.14 -5.80 39.88
CA LEU A 939 -23.40 -5.70 40.61
C LEU A 939 -24.60 -6.10 39.75
N GLU A 940 -24.66 -5.62 38.51
CA GLU A 940 -25.73 -5.92 37.55
C GLU A 940 -25.74 -7.40 37.16
N LYS A 941 -24.57 -7.95 36.79
CA LYS A 941 -24.36 -9.39 36.51
C LYS A 941 -24.83 -10.26 37.69
N ASN A 942 -24.42 -9.90 38.90
CA ASN A 942 -24.75 -10.67 40.10
C ASN A 942 -26.25 -10.59 40.43
N GLY A 943 -26.88 -9.42 40.28
CA GLY A 943 -28.32 -9.25 40.43
C GLY A 943 -29.11 -10.09 39.42
N PHE A 944 -28.69 -10.05 38.14
CA PHE A 944 -29.28 -10.87 37.08
C PHE A 944 -29.26 -12.37 37.41
N PHE A 945 -28.10 -12.93 37.80
CA PHE A 945 -28.04 -14.35 38.18
C PHE A 945 -28.81 -14.67 39.48
N GLN A 946 -28.98 -13.72 40.40
CA GLN A 946 -29.84 -13.89 41.58
C GLN A 946 -31.32 -13.96 41.18
N GLU A 947 -31.79 -13.13 40.24
CA GLU A 947 -33.15 -13.17 39.71
C GLU A 947 -33.42 -14.50 38.97
N MET A 948 -32.47 -14.93 38.12
CA MET A 948 -32.53 -16.23 37.45
C MET A 948 -32.64 -17.39 38.47
N ALA A 949 -31.81 -17.37 39.52
CA ALA A 949 -31.85 -18.37 40.60
C ALA A 949 -33.11 -18.31 41.47
N ALA A 950 -33.78 -17.16 41.54
CA ALA A 950 -35.07 -16.97 42.21
C ALA A 950 -36.27 -17.50 41.40
N GLY A 951 -36.04 -18.05 40.20
CA GLY A 951 -37.07 -18.64 39.35
C GLY A 951 -37.46 -17.81 38.12
N ASN A 952 -36.82 -16.65 37.89
CA ASN A 952 -37.13 -15.78 36.75
C ASN A 952 -36.42 -16.20 35.44
N MET A 953 -36.03 -17.48 35.31
CA MET A 953 -35.47 -18.01 34.06
C MET A 953 -36.50 -17.90 32.92
N PRO A 954 -36.07 -17.50 31.69
CA PRO A 954 -36.93 -17.56 30.52
C PRO A 954 -37.52 -18.96 30.30
N PRO A 955 -38.78 -19.06 29.81
CA PRO A 955 -39.39 -20.35 29.51
C PRO A 955 -38.57 -21.07 28.43
N ARG A 956 -38.26 -22.36 28.67
CA ARG A 956 -37.54 -23.19 27.70
C ARG A 956 -38.48 -23.54 26.52
N PRO A 957 -38.02 -23.45 25.27
CA PRO A 957 -38.83 -23.78 24.10
C PRO A 957 -39.06 -25.30 24.00
N THR A 958 -40.19 -25.71 23.43
CA THR A 958 -40.45 -27.11 23.11
C THR A 958 -39.51 -27.55 21.99
N LEU A 959 -38.64 -28.54 22.26
CA LEU A 959 -37.70 -29.04 21.27
C LEU A 959 -38.41 -29.72 20.09
N PRO A 960 -37.86 -29.69 18.86
CA PRO A 960 -38.34 -30.46 17.73
C PRO A 960 -38.37 -31.98 18.01
N ASP A 961 -39.32 -32.68 17.41
CA ASP A 961 -39.50 -34.13 17.58
C ASP A 961 -38.64 -34.92 16.60
N ILE A 962 -37.38 -35.12 16.97
CA ILE A 962 -36.38 -35.83 16.17
C ILE A 962 -36.19 -37.24 16.77
N THR A 963 -36.72 -38.26 16.09
CA THR A 963 -36.69 -39.66 16.57
C THR A 963 -35.36 -40.36 16.31
N ASP A 964 -34.71 -40.07 15.18
CA ASP A 964 -33.45 -40.69 14.74
C ASP A 964 -32.41 -39.60 14.38
N THR A 965 -32.08 -39.45 13.10
CA THR A 965 -31.14 -38.47 12.55
C THR A 965 -31.76 -37.76 11.35
N VAL A 966 -31.60 -36.44 11.27
CA VAL A 966 -32.08 -35.57 10.17
C VAL A 966 -30.91 -34.86 9.48
N PRO A 967 -31.08 -34.34 8.25
CA PRO A 967 -30.11 -33.41 7.64
C PRO A 967 -29.89 -32.16 8.49
N ILE A 968 -28.67 -31.60 8.46
CA ILE A 968 -28.29 -30.42 9.27
C ILE A 968 -29.21 -29.22 9.04
N ASN A 969 -29.48 -28.86 7.78
CA ASN A 969 -30.33 -27.71 7.48
C ASN A 969 -31.80 -27.95 7.87
N GLN A 970 -32.27 -29.21 7.89
CA GLN A 970 -33.58 -29.54 8.45
C GLN A 970 -33.59 -29.32 9.98
N LEU A 971 -32.56 -29.77 10.69
CA LEU A 971 -32.42 -29.53 12.13
C LEU A 971 -32.44 -28.03 12.47
N PHE A 972 -31.70 -27.22 11.70
CA PHE A 972 -31.65 -25.76 11.90
C PHE A 972 -33.00 -25.09 11.64
N ALA A 973 -33.69 -25.45 10.55
CA ALA A 973 -35.02 -24.92 10.25
C ALA A 973 -36.02 -25.28 11.36
N GLU A 974 -36.12 -26.57 11.72
CA GLU A 974 -37.04 -27.04 12.77
C GLU A 974 -36.74 -26.42 14.13
N ALA A 975 -35.47 -26.22 14.50
CA ALA A 975 -35.10 -25.53 15.74
C ALA A 975 -35.52 -24.05 15.70
N LEU A 976 -35.26 -23.35 14.60
CA LEU A 976 -35.65 -21.94 14.41
C LEU A 976 -37.17 -21.74 14.28
N GLU A 977 -37.98 -22.78 14.05
CA GLU A 977 -39.43 -22.69 14.23
C GLU A 977 -39.86 -22.61 15.71
N LYS A 978 -39.04 -23.13 16.64
CA LYS A 978 -39.40 -23.24 18.06
C LYS A 978 -38.77 -22.16 18.94
N THR A 979 -37.80 -21.40 18.41
CA THR A 979 -37.15 -20.30 19.12
C THR A 979 -36.62 -19.22 18.17
N ASP A 980 -36.53 -17.99 18.67
CA ASP A 980 -35.87 -16.87 17.98
C ASP A 980 -34.36 -16.80 18.24
N VAL A 981 -33.82 -17.61 19.16
CA VAL A 981 -32.39 -17.64 19.50
C VAL A 981 -31.82 -19.06 19.42
N LEU A 982 -30.92 -19.28 18.48
CA LEU A 982 -30.23 -20.56 18.28
C LEU A 982 -28.76 -20.44 18.72
N VAL A 983 -28.34 -21.22 19.71
CA VAL A 983 -26.99 -21.13 20.28
C VAL A 983 -26.16 -22.35 19.87
N LEU A 984 -25.10 -22.15 19.12
CA LEU A 984 -24.23 -23.18 18.55
C LEU A 984 -22.95 -23.31 19.39
N GLY A 985 -22.80 -24.46 20.04
CA GLY A 985 -21.69 -24.76 20.93
C GLY A 985 -20.59 -25.53 20.23
N GLU A 986 -19.40 -24.92 20.11
CA GLU A 986 -18.24 -25.53 19.44
C GLU A 986 -17.13 -26.01 20.41
N ARG A 987 -16.18 -26.76 19.83
CA ARG A 987 -14.81 -26.85 20.30
C ARG A 987 -13.92 -25.88 19.51
N HIS A 988 -13.15 -25.05 20.18
CA HIS A 988 -12.24 -24.07 19.54
C HIS A 988 -11.06 -24.66 18.74
N THR A 989 -10.93 -26.00 18.71
CA THR A 989 -9.98 -26.74 17.87
C THR A 989 -10.58 -27.19 16.54
N ASP A 990 -11.91 -27.29 16.47
CA ASP A 990 -12.64 -27.98 15.41
C ASP A 990 -13.09 -26.95 14.35
N VAL A 991 -13.39 -27.41 13.14
CA VAL A 991 -13.90 -26.55 12.05
C VAL A 991 -15.34 -26.90 11.63
N ALA A 992 -15.91 -27.95 12.23
CA ALA A 992 -17.28 -28.42 12.01
C ALA A 992 -18.36 -27.32 12.15
N SER A 993 -18.22 -26.45 13.16
CA SER A 993 -19.11 -25.31 13.43
C SER A 993 -19.17 -24.32 12.25
N LEU A 994 -17.99 -23.92 11.76
CA LEU A 994 -17.83 -23.00 10.62
C LEU A 994 -18.45 -23.57 9.35
N ILE A 995 -18.17 -24.84 9.05
CA ILE A 995 -18.71 -25.54 7.88
C ILE A 995 -20.24 -25.60 7.96
N ALA A 996 -20.78 -26.06 9.10
CA ALA A 996 -22.23 -26.18 9.30
C ALA A 996 -22.96 -24.83 9.19
N MET A 997 -22.40 -23.74 9.71
CA MET A 997 -23.01 -22.41 9.58
C MET A 997 -22.92 -21.86 8.15
N ARG A 998 -21.74 -21.95 7.50
CA ARG A 998 -21.53 -21.50 6.11
C ARG A 998 -22.52 -22.18 5.16
N ASP A 999 -22.71 -23.49 5.31
CA ASP A 999 -23.59 -24.30 4.45
C ASP A 999 -25.09 -24.15 4.81
N ALA A 1000 -25.40 -23.46 5.91
CA ALA A 1000 -26.75 -23.19 6.40
C ALA A 1000 -27.25 -21.75 6.19
N MET A 1001 -26.43 -20.82 5.66
CA MET A 1001 -26.79 -19.39 5.57
C MET A 1001 -28.13 -19.14 4.85
N LYS A 1002 -28.39 -19.87 3.76
CA LYS A 1002 -29.69 -19.82 3.08
C LYS A 1002 -30.83 -20.19 4.02
N THR A 1003 -30.70 -21.30 4.75
CA THR A 1003 -31.71 -21.78 5.70
C THR A 1003 -31.88 -20.80 6.87
N PHE A 1004 -30.80 -20.20 7.36
CA PHE A 1004 -30.87 -19.14 8.38
C PHE A 1004 -31.69 -17.95 7.88
N LYS A 1005 -31.40 -17.43 6.67
CA LYS A 1005 -32.15 -16.33 6.06
C LYS A 1005 -33.63 -16.68 5.83
N GLU A 1006 -33.92 -17.84 5.26
CA GLU A 1006 -35.29 -18.34 5.05
C GLU A 1006 -36.06 -18.55 6.37
N SER A 1007 -35.35 -18.85 7.47
CA SER A 1007 -35.92 -19.00 8.82
C SER A 1007 -36.11 -17.68 9.57
N GLY A 1008 -35.67 -16.55 9.00
CA GLY A 1008 -35.78 -15.21 9.58
C GLY A 1008 -34.60 -14.76 10.46
N VAL A 1009 -33.43 -15.39 10.32
CA VAL A 1009 -32.19 -14.95 10.99
C VAL A 1009 -31.65 -13.69 10.33
N THR A 1010 -31.24 -12.74 11.16
CA THR A 1010 -30.65 -11.44 10.76
C THR A 1010 -29.25 -11.22 11.33
N ALA A 1011 -28.90 -11.94 12.41
CA ALA A 1011 -27.65 -11.76 13.13
C ALA A 1011 -27.01 -13.10 13.51
N ILE A 1012 -25.69 -13.21 13.33
CA ILE A 1012 -24.83 -14.26 13.90
C ILE A 1012 -23.92 -13.60 14.93
N PHE A 1013 -24.19 -13.80 16.22
CA PHE A 1013 -23.35 -13.28 17.30
C PHE A 1013 -22.17 -14.22 17.59
N VAL A 1014 -20.94 -13.71 17.67
CA VAL A 1014 -19.73 -14.56 17.78
C VAL A 1014 -18.86 -14.27 19.01
N GLU A 1015 -18.46 -15.34 19.72
CA GLU A 1015 -17.44 -15.26 20.78
C GLU A 1015 -16.07 -14.87 20.20
N GLY A 1016 -15.28 -14.10 20.96
CA GLY A 1016 -13.92 -13.71 20.57
C GLY A 1016 -13.83 -12.46 19.69
N ALA A 1017 -14.96 -11.91 19.23
CA ALA A 1017 -15.04 -10.60 18.61
C ALA A 1017 -15.60 -9.55 19.59
N THR A 1018 -15.09 -8.31 19.49
CA THR A 1018 -15.52 -7.15 20.29
C THR A 1018 -15.90 -5.98 19.39
N LEU A 1019 -16.56 -4.95 19.89
CA LEU A 1019 -16.58 -3.66 19.20
C LEU A 1019 -15.25 -2.91 19.34
N ASP A 1020 -14.83 -2.21 18.29
CA ASP A 1020 -13.75 -1.22 18.33
C ASP A 1020 -14.25 0.17 18.79
N ALA A 1021 -13.39 1.18 18.75
CA ALA A 1021 -13.72 2.54 19.15
C ALA A 1021 -14.72 3.26 18.21
N TYR A 1022 -15.01 2.68 17.03
CA TYR A 1022 -15.93 3.20 16.03
C TYR A 1022 -17.26 2.43 15.99
N GLY A 1023 -17.45 1.47 16.90
CA GLY A 1023 -18.61 0.58 16.92
C GLY A 1023 -18.63 -0.38 15.74
N LEU A 1024 -17.48 -0.80 15.23
CA LEU A 1024 -17.33 -1.86 14.23
C LEU A 1024 -16.86 -3.15 14.89
N ILE A 1025 -17.19 -4.30 14.29
CA ILE A 1025 -16.70 -5.60 14.78
C ILE A 1025 -15.18 -5.71 14.59
N ASN A 1026 -14.49 -6.06 15.67
CA ASN A 1026 -13.08 -6.40 15.73
C ASN A 1026 -12.97 -7.88 16.07
N ASP A 1027 -12.81 -8.69 15.03
CA ASP A 1027 -12.71 -10.14 15.04
C ASP A 1027 -11.30 -10.63 14.66
N ARG A 1028 -10.31 -9.74 14.51
CA ARG A 1028 -8.95 -10.07 14.05
C ARG A 1028 -8.28 -11.18 14.87
N ALA A 1029 -8.52 -11.21 16.18
CA ALA A 1029 -7.99 -12.25 17.07
C ALA A 1029 -8.70 -13.61 16.86
N LEU A 1030 -10.01 -13.58 16.62
CA LEU A 1030 -10.84 -14.76 16.30
C LEU A 1030 -10.43 -15.35 14.93
N ALA A 1031 -10.38 -14.52 13.88
CA ALA A 1031 -9.94 -14.90 12.55
C ALA A 1031 -8.52 -15.52 12.58
N HIS A 1032 -7.59 -14.89 13.31
CA HIS A 1032 -6.25 -15.44 13.47
C HIS A 1032 -6.25 -16.81 14.17
N ALA A 1033 -7.01 -16.98 15.25
CA ALA A 1033 -7.12 -18.26 15.96
C ALA A 1033 -7.71 -19.36 15.07
N ILE A 1034 -8.75 -19.04 14.28
CA ILE A 1034 -9.37 -19.97 13.32
C ILE A 1034 -8.38 -20.38 12.22
N SER A 1035 -7.59 -19.43 11.70
CA SER A 1035 -6.56 -19.72 10.67
C SER A 1035 -5.49 -20.73 11.09
N LYS A 1036 -5.37 -21.02 12.40
CA LYS A 1036 -4.46 -22.02 12.97
C LYS A 1036 -5.11 -23.38 13.24
N ARG A 1037 -6.44 -23.50 13.13
CA ARG A 1037 -7.14 -24.79 13.21
C ARG A 1037 -6.83 -25.63 11.97
N PRO A 1038 -6.68 -26.96 12.07
CA PRO A 1038 -6.56 -27.83 10.89
C PRO A 1038 -7.76 -27.64 9.95
N GLY A 1039 -7.51 -27.24 8.70
CA GLY A 1039 -8.55 -26.91 7.70
C GLY A 1039 -9.18 -25.51 7.85
N GLY A 1040 -8.79 -24.71 8.85
CA GLY A 1040 -9.41 -23.42 9.17
C GLY A 1040 -8.86 -22.19 8.43
N SER A 1041 -7.95 -22.35 7.47
CA SER A 1041 -7.19 -21.22 6.87
C SER A 1041 -8.04 -20.16 6.17
N THR A 1042 -9.20 -20.55 5.62
CA THR A 1042 -10.13 -19.68 4.87
C THR A 1042 -11.55 -19.67 5.44
N LEU A 1043 -11.92 -20.65 6.27
CA LEU A 1043 -13.30 -20.92 6.66
C LEU A 1043 -14.02 -19.77 7.38
N TYR A 1044 -13.31 -18.91 8.10
CA TYR A 1044 -13.95 -17.74 8.74
C TYR A 1044 -14.30 -16.64 7.73
N GLU A 1045 -13.44 -16.40 6.73
CA GLU A 1045 -13.76 -15.45 5.65
C GLU A 1045 -14.81 -16.01 4.71
N GLU A 1046 -14.83 -17.33 4.47
CA GLU A 1046 -15.93 -18.01 3.78
C GLU A 1046 -17.26 -17.87 4.54
N LEU A 1047 -17.24 -17.97 5.88
CA LEU A 1047 -18.41 -17.74 6.72
C LEU A 1047 -18.92 -16.30 6.59
N LYS A 1048 -18.01 -15.30 6.68
CA LYS A 1048 -18.35 -13.88 6.54
C LYS A 1048 -18.97 -13.60 5.19
N LYS A 1049 -18.31 -14.01 4.10
CA LYS A 1049 -18.83 -13.89 2.74
C LYS A 1049 -20.21 -14.53 2.56
N ALA A 1050 -20.43 -15.71 3.14
CA ALA A 1050 -21.72 -16.38 3.07
C ALA A 1050 -22.80 -15.67 3.92
N ALA A 1051 -22.44 -15.07 5.05
CA ALA A 1051 -23.36 -14.25 5.84
C ALA A 1051 -23.74 -12.96 5.08
N ASP A 1052 -22.76 -12.28 4.47
CA ASP A 1052 -22.95 -11.09 3.63
C ASP A 1052 -23.87 -11.38 2.43
N GLU A 1053 -23.68 -12.50 1.72
CA GLU A 1053 -24.49 -12.93 0.56
C GLU A 1053 -25.99 -13.08 0.91
N PHE A 1054 -26.28 -13.47 2.15
CA PHE A 1054 -27.65 -13.65 2.65
C PHE A 1054 -28.15 -12.48 3.51
N GLU A 1055 -27.40 -11.36 3.59
CA GLU A 1055 -27.67 -10.20 4.45
C GLU A 1055 -27.93 -10.60 5.92
N ILE A 1056 -26.99 -11.36 6.50
CA ILE A 1056 -26.96 -11.75 7.92
C ILE A 1056 -25.73 -11.09 8.55
N GLU A 1057 -25.94 -10.18 9.50
CA GLU A 1057 -24.85 -9.42 10.12
C GLU A 1057 -24.07 -10.27 11.13
N ILE A 1058 -22.74 -10.20 11.11
CA ILE A 1058 -21.91 -10.86 12.14
C ILE A 1058 -21.64 -9.86 13.27
N MET A 1059 -22.17 -10.18 14.45
CA MET A 1059 -22.21 -9.30 15.62
C MET A 1059 -21.25 -9.76 16.73
N PRO A 1060 -20.57 -8.85 17.45
CA PRO A 1060 -19.69 -9.24 18.55
C PRO A 1060 -20.46 -9.64 19.80
N LEU A 1061 -20.01 -10.70 20.47
CA LEU A 1061 -20.59 -11.19 21.73
C LEU A 1061 -19.76 -10.78 22.97
N GLU A 1062 -18.69 -10.00 22.82
CA GLU A 1062 -17.77 -9.64 23.91
C GLU A 1062 -17.48 -8.13 24.02
N HIS A 1063 -17.12 -7.68 25.24
CA HIS A 1063 -16.68 -6.31 25.50
C HIS A 1063 -15.21 -6.24 25.94
N ARG A 1064 -14.43 -5.38 25.28
CA ARG A 1064 -12.96 -5.27 25.37
C ARG A 1064 -12.38 -5.22 26.79
N TYR A 1065 -13.04 -4.52 27.70
CA TYR A 1065 -12.56 -4.36 29.10
C TYR A 1065 -13.44 -5.04 30.17
N LEU A 1066 -14.62 -5.57 29.79
CA LEU A 1066 -15.59 -6.15 30.75
C LEU A 1066 -15.63 -7.68 30.69
N THR A 1067 -15.51 -8.28 29.50
CA THR A 1067 -15.46 -9.76 29.35
C THR A 1067 -14.11 -10.26 28.85
N ARG A 1068 -13.35 -9.44 28.11
CA ARG A 1068 -11.98 -9.78 27.65
C ARG A 1068 -10.86 -9.33 28.59
N HIS A 1069 -11.12 -8.35 29.47
CA HIS A 1069 -10.11 -7.69 30.32
C HIS A 1069 -8.81 -7.30 29.60
N SER A 1070 -8.91 -6.71 28.40
CA SER A 1070 -7.76 -6.44 27.51
C SER A 1070 -6.74 -5.44 28.06
N ASP A 1071 -7.09 -4.69 29.11
CA ASP A 1071 -6.22 -3.85 29.93
C ASP A 1071 -5.28 -4.66 30.84
N THR A 1072 -5.57 -5.93 31.08
CA THR A 1072 -4.74 -6.86 31.87
C THR A 1072 -4.30 -8.05 31.00
N PRO A 1073 -3.11 -8.00 30.38
CA PRO A 1073 -2.62 -9.06 29.51
C PRO A 1073 -2.64 -10.44 30.19
N ASN A 1074 -3.15 -11.45 29.49
CA ASN A 1074 -3.31 -12.83 29.97
C ASN A 1074 -4.20 -13.01 31.22
N TYR A 1075 -5.18 -12.13 31.49
CA TYR A 1075 -6.11 -12.24 32.63
C TYR A 1075 -6.69 -13.66 32.82
N PHE A 1076 -7.26 -14.25 31.76
CA PHE A 1076 -7.79 -15.62 31.77
C PHE A 1076 -6.78 -16.72 31.43
N GLY A 1077 -5.49 -16.39 31.26
CA GLY A 1077 -4.44 -17.35 30.87
C GLY A 1077 -4.13 -18.43 31.93
N GLY A 1078 -4.84 -18.42 33.07
CA GLY A 1078 -4.88 -19.53 34.01
C GLY A 1078 -5.74 -20.71 33.54
N LEU A 1079 -6.73 -20.49 32.66
CA LEU A 1079 -7.62 -21.56 32.16
C LEU A 1079 -6.86 -22.61 31.33
N ASP A 1080 -5.77 -22.22 30.65
CA ASP A 1080 -4.90 -23.14 29.90
C ASP A 1080 -3.83 -23.83 30.76
N LYS A 1081 -3.59 -23.32 31.98
CA LYS A 1081 -2.40 -23.67 32.80
C LYS A 1081 -2.72 -24.35 34.13
N LEU A 1082 -3.89 -24.09 34.69
CA LEU A 1082 -4.32 -24.62 35.97
C LEU A 1082 -5.00 -26.00 35.79
N PRO A 1083 -4.80 -26.95 36.71
CA PRO A 1083 -5.57 -28.20 36.69
C PRO A 1083 -7.07 -27.89 36.79
N ARG A 1084 -7.91 -28.52 35.96
CA ARG A 1084 -9.38 -28.32 35.97
C ARG A 1084 -10.04 -28.64 37.32
N SER A 1085 -9.42 -29.50 38.12
CA SER A 1085 -9.85 -29.84 39.49
C SER A 1085 -9.41 -28.84 40.56
N SER A 1086 -8.64 -27.80 40.21
CA SER A 1086 -8.15 -26.82 41.18
C SER A 1086 -9.22 -25.76 41.51
N PRO A 1087 -9.34 -25.31 42.78
CA PRO A 1087 -10.24 -24.22 43.14
C PRO A 1087 -9.96 -22.91 42.37
N ALA A 1088 -8.70 -22.67 41.99
CA ALA A 1088 -8.30 -21.52 41.18
C ALA A 1088 -8.82 -21.61 39.73
N TYR A 1089 -8.78 -22.79 39.10
CA TYR A 1089 -9.44 -23.00 37.81
C TYR A 1089 -10.95 -22.79 37.94
N ALA A 1090 -11.60 -23.43 38.92
CA ALA A 1090 -13.04 -23.34 39.10
C ALA A 1090 -13.52 -21.90 39.32
N ALA A 1091 -12.80 -21.10 40.13
CA ALA A 1091 -13.11 -19.69 40.33
C ALA A 1091 -12.95 -18.85 39.04
N LEU A 1092 -11.88 -19.08 38.28
CA LEU A 1092 -11.59 -18.34 37.05
C LEU A 1092 -12.54 -18.73 35.90
N SER A 1093 -12.88 -20.03 35.80
CA SER A 1093 -13.85 -20.57 34.84
C SER A 1093 -15.24 -20.03 35.11
N LYS A 1094 -15.68 -20.10 36.39
CA LYS A 1094 -16.94 -19.48 36.84
C LYS A 1094 -17.00 -17.99 36.52
N GLN A 1095 -15.94 -17.23 36.78
CA GLN A 1095 -15.92 -15.79 36.43
C GLN A 1095 -16.11 -15.58 34.93
N ARG A 1096 -15.36 -16.29 34.09
CA ARG A 1096 -15.46 -16.21 32.61
C ARG A 1096 -16.86 -16.57 32.11
N LEU A 1097 -17.45 -17.64 32.65
CA LEU A 1097 -18.81 -18.09 32.31
C LEU A 1097 -19.84 -17.03 32.69
N GLU A 1098 -19.84 -16.54 33.93
CA GLU A 1098 -20.80 -15.52 34.37
C GLU A 1098 -20.68 -14.22 33.58
N GLU A 1099 -19.48 -13.69 33.36
CA GLU A 1099 -19.27 -12.41 32.69
C GLU A 1099 -19.66 -12.45 31.21
N MET A 1100 -19.26 -13.51 30.50
CA MET A 1100 -19.56 -13.68 29.09
C MET A 1100 -21.04 -14.07 28.86
N ASN A 1101 -21.60 -15.01 29.62
CA ASN A 1101 -22.99 -15.44 29.42
C ASN A 1101 -23.99 -14.32 29.71
N TYR A 1102 -23.76 -13.52 30.76
CA TYR A 1102 -24.60 -12.36 31.07
C TYR A 1102 -24.53 -11.30 29.97
N TYR A 1103 -23.32 -10.87 29.58
CA TYR A 1103 -23.14 -9.86 28.53
C TYR A 1103 -23.72 -10.35 27.20
N GLY A 1104 -23.40 -11.58 26.81
CA GLY A 1104 -23.85 -12.19 25.56
C GLY A 1104 -25.36 -12.35 25.47
N ALA A 1105 -26.01 -12.91 26.51
CA ALA A 1105 -27.46 -13.05 26.53
C ALA A 1105 -28.18 -11.69 26.43
N LYS A 1106 -27.65 -10.65 27.09
CA LYS A 1106 -28.19 -9.28 27.01
C LYS A 1106 -28.05 -8.68 25.61
N GLN A 1107 -26.90 -8.85 24.94
CA GLN A 1107 -26.71 -8.37 23.56
C GLN A 1107 -27.60 -9.11 22.55
N VAL A 1108 -27.76 -10.43 22.71
CA VAL A 1108 -28.60 -11.27 21.83
C VAL A 1108 -30.08 -10.93 22.00
N LEU A 1109 -30.58 -10.80 23.24
CA LEU A 1109 -31.97 -10.38 23.50
C LEU A 1109 -32.25 -8.94 23.06
N LYS A 1110 -31.21 -8.10 22.95
CA LYS A 1110 -31.34 -6.73 22.46
C LYS A 1110 -31.48 -6.64 20.93
N ASN A 1111 -30.86 -7.58 20.18
CA ASN A 1111 -30.69 -7.59 18.71
C ASN A 1111 -31.35 -6.41 17.96
N GLU A 1112 -30.61 -5.30 17.84
CA GLU A 1112 -31.16 -4.03 17.30
C GLU A 1112 -31.55 -4.12 15.82
N LEU A 1113 -31.14 -5.17 15.11
CA LEU A 1113 -31.53 -5.46 13.72
C LEU A 1113 -32.94 -6.05 13.62
N GLY A 1114 -33.52 -6.52 14.74
CA GLY A 1114 -34.76 -7.30 14.77
C GLY A 1114 -34.59 -8.69 14.14
N GLY A 1115 -35.62 -9.53 14.20
CA GLY A 1115 -35.55 -10.91 13.68
C GLY A 1115 -34.73 -11.87 14.57
N LYS A 1116 -34.46 -13.07 14.07
CA LYS A 1116 -33.85 -14.17 14.84
C LYS A 1116 -32.34 -14.08 14.89
N SER A 1117 -31.76 -14.65 15.94
CA SER A 1117 -30.32 -14.66 16.20
C SER A 1117 -29.76 -16.08 16.21
N VAL A 1118 -28.65 -16.27 15.52
CA VAL A 1118 -27.75 -17.41 15.74
C VAL A 1118 -26.59 -16.92 16.61
N VAL A 1119 -26.09 -17.74 17.52
CA VAL A 1119 -25.05 -17.36 18.49
C VAL A 1119 -23.97 -18.44 18.53
N TRP A 1120 -22.73 -18.12 18.17
CA TRP A 1120 -21.63 -19.06 18.06
C TRP A 1120 -20.62 -18.88 19.20
N VAL A 1121 -20.49 -19.92 20.03
CA VAL A 1121 -19.71 -19.87 21.28
C VAL A 1121 -19.00 -21.19 21.58
N GLY A 1122 -18.00 -21.16 22.46
CA GLY A 1122 -17.51 -22.38 23.08
C GLY A 1122 -18.63 -23.08 23.85
N ARG A 1123 -18.76 -24.41 23.68
CA ARG A 1123 -19.84 -25.25 24.28
C ARG A 1123 -20.13 -25.06 25.78
N ALA A 1124 -19.19 -24.54 26.57
CA ALA A 1124 -19.41 -24.21 27.99
C ALA A 1124 -20.31 -22.98 28.20
N HIS A 1125 -20.33 -22.05 27.24
CA HIS A 1125 -21.19 -20.87 27.23
C HIS A 1125 -22.59 -21.15 26.65
N MET A 1126 -22.77 -22.27 25.92
CA MET A 1126 -24.02 -22.61 25.22
C MET A 1126 -25.16 -22.99 26.17
N ASN A 1127 -24.99 -24.08 26.92
CA ASN A 1127 -25.98 -24.61 27.87
C ASN A 1127 -25.33 -24.80 29.25
N THR A 1128 -26.12 -24.64 30.32
CA THR A 1128 -25.74 -24.69 31.74
C THR A 1128 -24.51 -25.56 32.07
N ALA A 1129 -23.38 -24.94 32.42
CA ALA A 1129 -22.12 -25.60 32.74
C ALA A 1129 -21.54 -25.06 34.05
N GLU A 1130 -20.87 -25.90 34.85
CA GLU A 1130 -20.28 -25.51 36.15
C GLU A 1130 -21.30 -24.83 37.10
N GLY A 1131 -22.58 -25.18 36.98
CA GLY A 1131 -23.70 -24.57 37.71
C GLY A 1131 -24.14 -23.18 37.21
N ILE A 1132 -23.55 -22.66 36.12
CA ILE A 1132 -23.87 -21.35 35.53
C ILE A 1132 -24.75 -21.57 34.29
N PRO A 1133 -25.96 -20.98 34.22
CA PRO A 1133 -26.81 -21.03 33.03
C PRO A 1133 -26.08 -20.53 31.77
N GLY A 1134 -26.26 -21.25 30.66
CA GLY A 1134 -25.72 -20.89 29.35
C GLY A 1134 -26.60 -19.86 28.65
N ILE A 1135 -26.09 -19.31 27.54
CA ILE A 1135 -26.83 -18.32 26.74
C ILE A 1135 -28.16 -18.91 26.24
N ALA A 1136 -28.23 -20.20 25.93
CA ALA A 1136 -29.48 -20.84 25.52
C ALA A 1136 -30.55 -20.76 26.62
N GLU A 1137 -30.23 -21.08 27.88
CA GLU A 1137 -31.21 -20.96 28.95
C GLU A 1137 -31.51 -19.50 29.32
N LEU A 1138 -30.51 -18.62 29.29
CA LEU A 1138 -30.66 -17.19 29.60
C LEU A 1138 -31.44 -16.38 28.56
N THR A 1139 -31.69 -16.93 27.37
CA THR A 1139 -32.43 -16.26 26.28
C THR A 1139 -33.74 -16.95 25.89
N GLY A 1140 -34.05 -18.13 26.46
CA GLY A 1140 -35.14 -18.97 25.93
C GLY A 1140 -34.79 -19.62 24.58
N GLY A 1141 -33.50 -19.70 24.26
CA GLY A 1141 -32.96 -20.28 23.03
C GLY A 1141 -32.85 -21.81 23.04
N ILE A 1142 -32.50 -22.39 21.88
CA ILE A 1142 -32.13 -23.82 21.75
C ILE A 1142 -30.62 -23.91 21.59
N GLY A 1143 -29.96 -24.74 22.41
CA GLY A 1143 -28.55 -25.06 22.27
C GLY A 1143 -28.32 -26.25 21.35
N ILE A 1144 -27.43 -26.11 20.35
CA ILE A 1144 -26.99 -27.20 19.47
C ILE A 1144 -25.48 -27.39 19.59
N GLY A 1145 -25.06 -28.53 20.15
CA GLY A 1145 -23.65 -28.92 20.18
C GLY A 1145 -23.18 -29.40 18.81
N ILE A 1146 -22.12 -28.81 18.26
CA ILE A 1146 -21.57 -29.18 16.94
C ILE A 1146 -20.22 -29.89 17.12
N TYR A 1147 -20.11 -31.11 16.61
CA TYR A 1147 -18.97 -32.00 16.83
C TYR A 1147 -18.36 -32.48 15.52
N GLN A 1148 -17.04 -32.39 15.42
CA GLN A 1148 -16.28 -32.95 14.30
C GLN A 1148 -16.08 -34.47 14.48
N LYS A 1149 -16.47 -35.26 13.48
CA LYS A 1149 -16.39 -36.74 13.49
C LYS A 1149 -15.79 -37.26 12.18
N ALA A 1150 -14.63 -37.91 12.24
CA ALA A 1150 -14.01 -38.52 11.06
C ALA A 1150 -14.72 -39.82 10.62
N ASP A 1151 -15.19 -40.62 11.59
CA ASP A 1151 -15.61 -42.01 11.38
C ASP A 1151 -17.11 -42.19 11.03
N ILE A 1152 -17.83 -41.11 10.69
CA ILE A 1152 -19.24 -41.17 10.28
C ILE A 1152 -19.41 -41.22 8.76
N THR A 1153 -20.51 -41.81 8.28
CA THR A 1153 -20.78 -41.95 6.84
C THR A 1153 -21.14 -40.61 6.20
N GLN A 1154 -22.00 -39.83 6.85
CA GLN A 1154 -22.49 -38.51 6.43
C GLN A 1154 -22.75 -37.62 7.65
N SER A 1155 -22.73 -36.30 7.46
CA SER A 1155 -23.04 -35.32 8.51
C SER A 1155 -24.54 -35.34 8.85
N VAL A 1156 -24.89 -35.33 10.14
CA VAL A 1156 -26.28 -35.47 10.61
C VAL A 1156 -26.59 -34.59 11.84
N GLY A 1157 -27.83 -34.14 11.92
CA GLY A 1157 -28.45 -33.59 13.12
C GLY A 1157 -29.24 -34.65 13.88
N ARG A 1158 -29.28 -34.59 15.20
CA ARG A 1158 -30.02 -35.51 16.08
C ARG A 1158 -30.35 -34.86 17.43
N ARG A 1159 -31.22 -35.51 18.21
CA ARG A 1159 -31.44 -35.13 19.61
C ARG A 1159 -30.22 -35.48 20.48
N ALA A 1160 -29.96 -34.70 21.52
CA ALA A 1160 -28.94 -35.03 22.51
C ALA A 1160 -29.35 -36.29 23.30
N GLY A 1161 -28.38 -37.16 23.60
CA GLY A 1161 -28.59 -38.43 24.29
C GLY A 1161 -27.83 -38.50 25.61
N GLY A 1162 -28.54 -38.82 26.70
CA GLY A 1162 -27.98 -39.01 28.04
C GLY A 1162 -28.37 -37.92 29.05
N GLN A 1163 -28.17 -38.20 30.34
CA GLN A 1163 -28.24 -37.17 31.39
C GLN A 1163 -26.87 -36.49 31.53
N ARG A 1164 -26.84 -35.17 31.39
CA ARG A 1164 -25.64 -34.33 31.56
C ARG A 1164 -25.46 -33.93 33.02
N ASP A 1165 -24.23 -33.99 33.52
CA ASP A 1165 -23.84 -33.29 34.75
C ASP A 1165 -23.63 -31.80 34.44
N THR A 1166 -24.54 -30.95 34.91
CA THR A 1166 -24.49 -29.49 34.73
C THR A 1166 -23.64 -28.78 35.78
N ALA A 1167 -23.19 -29.47 36.84
CA ALA A 1167 -22.37 -28.92 37.90
C ALA A 1167 -20.86 -29.06 37.63
N ALA A 1168 -20.45 -29.94 36.71
CA ALA A 1168 -19.06 -30.18 36.36
C ALA A 1168 -18.54 -29.32 35.19
N ALA A 1169 -17.21 -29.18 35.12
CA ALA A 1169 -16.50 -28.57 33.99
C ALA A 1169 -16.35 -29.56 32.82
N LEU A 1170 -16.59 -29.09 31.59
CA LEU A 1170 -16.66 -29.94 30.40
C LEU A 1170 -15.30 -30.53 29.99
N SER A 1171 -15.19 -31.87 29.95
CA SER A 1171 -13.98 -32.56 29.48
C SER A 1171 -13.81 -32.42 27.96
N THR A 1172 -12.59 -32.46 27.43
CA THR A 1172 -12.32 -32.26 25.98
C THR A 1172 -12.99 -33.29 25.07
N THR A 1173 -13.33 -34.46 25.60
CA THR A 1173 -14.00 -35.58 24.91
C THR A 1173 -15.51 -35.66 25.19
N ASP A 1174 -16.07 -34.69 25.90
CA ASP A 1174 -17.50 -34.65 26.22
C ASP A 1174 -18.34 -34.11 25.06
N ASP A 1175 -19.04 -35.03 24.40
CA ASP A 1175 -19.91 -34.75 23.26
C ASP A 1175 -21.41 -34.88 23.65
N SER A 1176 -21.73 -34.77 24.95
CA SER A 1176 -23.11 -34.88 25.48
C SER A 1176 -23.86 -33.55 25.59
N VAL A 1177 -23.21 -32.43 25.24
CA VAL A 1177 -23.72 -31.06 25.45
C VAL A 1177 -24.62 -30.62 24.30
N GLY A 1178 -25.63 -29.80 24.61
CA GLY A 1178 -26.68 -29.34 23.68
C GLY A 1178 -28.05 -29.87 24.04
N ASP A 1179 -29.11 -29.14 23.69
CA ASP A 1179 -30.48 -29.66 23.64
C ASP A 1179 -30.65 -30.58 22.41
N LEU A 1180 -30.00 -30.18 21.30
CA LEU A 1180 -29.82 -30.93 20.06
C LEU A 1180 -28.33 -31.05 19.75
N GLN A 1181 -27.97 -31.90 18.78
CA GLN A 1181 -26.57 -32.12 18.39
C GLN A 1181 -26.43 -32.27 16.88
N ILE A 1182 -25.28 -31.82 16.36
CA ILE A 1182 -24.85 -32.01 14.99
C ILE A 1182 -23.49 -32.71 15.00
N ASP A 1183 -23.40 -33.84 14.29
CA ASP A 1183 -22.14 -34.52 14.00
C ASP A 1183 -21.76 -34.20 12.53
N VAL A 1184 -20.66 -33.47 12.34
CA VAL A 1184 -20.15 -33.06 11.02
C VAL A 1184 -18.99 -33.95 10.60
N LYS A 1185 -19.09 -34.52 9.40
CA LYS A 1185 -17.99 -35.20 8.73
C LYS A 1185 -17.03 -34.17 8.12
N VAL A 1186 -15.76 -34.25 8.48
CA VAL A 1186 -14.67 -33.35 8.05
C VAL A 1186 -13.49 -34.19 7.58
#